data_AF-A0A7S2CVH2-F1
#
_entry.id   AF-A0A7S2CVH2-F1
#
_cell.length_a   1.000
_cell.length_b   1.000
_cell.length_c   1.000
_cell.angle_alpha   90.00
_cell.angle_beta   90.00
_cell.angle_gamma   90.00
#
_symmetry.space_group_name_H-M   'P 1'
#
loop_
_entity.id
_entity.type
_entity.pdbx_description
1 polymer ?
#
loop_
_entity_poly.entity_id
_entity_poly.type
_entity_poly.pdbx_seq_one_letter_code
_entity_poly.pdbx_strand_id
1 'polypeptide(L)'
;MIYTASEMNLQEGVKKEIAPLLCEEGTRSNPNDIKLLSSTKKMALLACIIIPTVLFSGDMLLASSLLATGRASGAVEEMRSSTIVSLNVSNSDYGSDWEDLYSHNMGMYPWKFLVEPFRLTTFRAACENGGLTCAVGATWTMTYDEIDGPQTAILSVIDGGQSALHTCTKPGRMWTVEVSIPEGADSQSFKGVCKYVRRELNRLHDADRVRFLTALGKYHRIATTSIGKELGYGDRFLGIDDVIRGHIARRDFDGGFTPIHTWLSFITGHSLFMLRLDISLHEIDPTLPVSVPYWDYLSAASEYSDMYDAVIFSPKWFGNLSHLMPNSGLLHGALAVKATAEDVEVNPYGYLQQTTYSNHLPYVTRANTICGYDLTTDDCYDSDGSTANSIRTAWPQCDSYNDAASETTSLVELNTLLNSLHGSVHLAGGGTYDCASGGFETVHAAVGDIYWEKYRSFTKSLAIKSYDFWDPLGDFECPVPGSCDTTSTTYVSPNTSWPDPSNPCRCSHTLTAYEDLSTYDFSRLLEVFSEIVHTSDHITDVDEGLLALGELDDANRTTALRAIIEIYTRPGSVSNFATPFTSVNDPMFWPIHNNFEHSYVYFQLTHPMREPDGFNWSWPVDSSQCANCTGHNFHDPVPVTAGSVGMEGMYGHDVGLDLEFDEHITNAETMLLIDPSRVALPYVYDTISPMC
;
A
#
# COMPACT_ATOMS: atom_id res chain seq x y z
N MET A 1 -14.11 29.02 -24.49
CA MET A 1 -13.54 29.05 -25.86
C MET A 1 -13.55 27.62 -26.40
N ILE A 2 -13.90 27.42 -27.66
CA ILE A 2 -13.96 26.09 -28.28
C ILE A 2 -12.62 25.83 -28.96
N TYR A 3 -11.95 24.72 -28.66
CA TYR A 3 -10.90 24.17 -29.51
C TYR A 3 -11.09 22.67 -29.72
N THR A 4 -10.91 22.28 -30.98
CA THR A 4 -11.15 20.95 -31.53
C THR A 4 -9.92 20.06 -31.41
N ALA A 5 -10.14 18.75 -31.29
CA ALA A 5 -9.08 17.75 -31.39
C ALA A 5 -8.40 17.77 -32.77
N SER A 6 -7.11 17.44 -32.80
CA SER A 6 -6.37 17.11 -34.02
C SER A 6 -5.50 15.87 -33.79
N GLU A 7 -5.53 14.96 -34.75
CA GLU A 7 -4.89 13.64 -34.71
C GLU A 7 -3.35 13.73 -34.65
N MET A 8 -2.70 12.77 -33.99
CA MET A 8 -1.26 12.52 -34.14
C MET A 8 -1.04 11.13 -34.74
N ASN A 9 -0.48 11.10 -35.95
CA ASN A 9 -0.02 9.89 -36.61
C ASN A 9 1.31 9.39 -36.01
N LEU A 10 1.40 8.08 -35.80
CA LEU A 10 2.66 7.35 -35.64
C LEU A 10 3.40 7.26 -36.99
N GLN A 11 4.71 7.54 -37.03
CA GLN A 11 5.70 6.75 -37.79
C GLN A 11 7.17 7.11 -37.43
N GLU A 12 7.91 6.06 -37.02
CA GLU A 12 9.34 5.70 -37.26
C GLU A 12 10.51 6.72 -37.20
N GLY A 13 11.60 6.31 -36.52
CA GLY A 13 12.93 6.94 -36.60
C GLY A 13 13.88 6.68 -35.40
N VAL A 14 14.18 5.44 -35.00
CA VAL A 14 15.37 4.64 -35.43
C VAL A 14 16.74 5.02 -34.79
N LYS A 15 17.12 4.20 -33.78
CA LYS A 15 18.47 3.65 -33.44
C LYS A 15 19.54 4.41 -32.62
N LYS A 16 20.00 3.65 -31.60
CA LYS A 16 21.37 3.45 -31.04
C LYS A 16 22.02 4.57 -30.22
N GLU A 17 22.29 4.26 -28.95
CA GLU A 17 23.60 3.74 -28.53
C GLU A 17 23.48 2.86 -27.26
N ILE A 18 24.20 1.72 -27.24
CA ILE A 18 24.47 0.90 -26.04
C ILE A 18 25.92 0.44 -26.17
N ALA A 19 26.72 0.69 -25.13
CA ALA A 19 28.02 0.06 -24.92
C ALA A 19 28.23 -0.07 -23.38
N PRO A 20 28.68 -1.24 -22.87
CA PRO A 20 28.79 -1.48 -21.43
C PRO A 20 30.16 -1.07 -20.88
N LEU A 21 30.19 -0.69 -19.60
CA LEU A 21 31.43 -0.60 -18.82
C LEU A 21 31.59 -1.86 -17.94
N LEU A 22 32.63 -2.62 -18.23
CA LEU A 22 33.17 -3.69 -17.39
C LEU A 22 34.45 -3.18 -16.71
N CYS A 23 34.50 -3.21 -15.39
CA CYS A 23 35.72 -3.20 -14.57
C CYS A 23 35.42 -4.09 -13.35
N GLU A 24 35.83 -5.37 -13.37
CA GLU A 24 37.13 -5.88 -12.91
C GLU A 24 37.27 -5.99 -11.38
N GLU A 25 37.43 -7.24 -10.94
CA GLU A 25 37.61 -7.64 -9.55
C GLU A 25 38.96 -7.16 -8.98
N GLY A 26 38.94 -6.64 -7.74
CA GLY A 26 40.11 -6.04 -7.07
C GLY A 26 40.46 -6.66 -5.72
N THR A 27 40.57 -8.00 -5.62
CA THR A 27 40.91 -8.66 -4.35
C THR A 27 42.33 -8.32 -3.86
N ARG A 28 42.43 -7.61 -2.72
CA ARG A 28 43.67 -7.53 -1.93
C ARG A 28 43.39 -7.59 -0.42
N SER A 29 43.50 -8.79 0.13
CA SER A 29 43.60 -9.00 1.57
C SER A 29 44.96 -8.52 2.10
N ASN A 30 44.95 -7.73 3.19
CA ASN A 30 46.14 -7.47 3.99
C ASN A 30 45.98 -8.12 5.38
N PRO A 31 46.68 -9.22 5.69
CA PRO A 31 46.48 -9.97 6.93
C PRO A 31 47.47 -9.51 8.01
N ASN A 32 47.29 -8.31 8.57
CA ASN A 32 47.99 -7.87 9.78
C ASN A 32 47.19 -6.80 10.51
N ASP A 33 46.36 -7.19 11.48
CA ASP A 33 46.41 -6.57 12.80
C ASP A 33 45.81 -7.47 13.89
N ILE A 34 46.66 -7.86 14.84
CA ILE A 34 46.28 -8.57 16.07
C ILE A 34 47.03 -7.91 17.23
N LYS A 35 46.30 -7.21 18.11
CA LYS A 35 46.55 -7.10 19.57
C LYS A 35 45.33 -6.43 20.24
N LEU A 36 44.44 -7.14 20.93
CA LEU A 36 44.54 -7.81 22.24
C LEU A 36 44.63 -6.85 23.45
N LEU A 37 43.51 -6.72 24.20
CA LEU A 37 43.36 -6.87 25.67
C LEU A 37 41.92 -6.47 26.10
N SER A 38 41.06 -7.43 26.50
CA SER A 38 40.63 -7.74 27.91
C SER A 38 39.68 -6.71 28.55
N SER A 39 38.59 -7.02 29.28
CA SER A 39 37.97 -8.25 29.83
C SER A 39 36.52 -7.89 30.25
N THR A 40 35.51 -8.74 30.48
CA THR A 40 35.45 -9.93 31.35
C THR A 40 34.10 -10.68 31.19
N LYS A 41 34.14 -12.02 31.01
CA LYS A 41 33.33 -13.12 31.62
C LYS A 41 31.85 -12.90 32.09
N LYS A 42 30.95 -13.90 32.11
CA LYS A 42 30.76 -15.26 31.49
C LYS A 42 29.60 -15.97 32.22
N MET A 43 28.73 -16.71 31.53
CA MET A 43 28.11 -18.02 31.89
C MET A 43 26.94 -18.32 30.93
N ALA A 44 26.60 -19.56 30.54
CA ALA A 44 27.35 -20.82 30.46
C ALA A 44 26.62 -21.78 29.49
N LEU A 45 27.37 -22.61 28.75
CA LEU A 45 26.84 -23.57 27.77
C LEU A 45 26.78 -24.99 28.39
N LEU A 46 25.83 -25.83 27.97
CA LEU A 46 25.96 -27.28 28.11
C LEU A 46 25.37 -28.02 26.90
N ALA A 47 26.20 -28.81 26.23
CA ALA A 47 25.80 -29.74 25.18
C ALA A 47 26.58 -31.06 25.35
N CYS A 48 25.89 -32.19 25.23
CA CYS A 48 26.50 -33.53 25.23
C CYS A 48 25.85 -34.41 24.17
N ILE A 49 26.70 -35.12 23.41
CA ILE A 49 26.34 -36.00 22.30
C ILE A 49 26.15 -37.43 22.82
N ILE A 50 25.09 -38.11 22.41
CA ILE A 50 25.04 -39.59 22.38
C ILE A 50 24.36 -40.05 21.07
N ILE A 51 25.06 -40.92 20.34
CA ILE A 51 24.56 -41.72 19.21
C ILE A 51 24.38 -43.17 19.69
N PRO A 52 23.44 -43.94 19.13
CA PRO A 52 23.74 -45.35 18.87
C PRO A 52 23.34 -45.83 17.46
N THR A 53 24.27 -46.55 16.80
CA THR A 53 24.04 -47.24 15.51
C THR A 53 24.45 -48.72 15.64
N VAL A 54 23.47 -49.65 15.61
CA VAL A 54 23.60 -51.14 15.73
C VAL A 54 22.31 -51.77 15.16
N LEU A 55 22.25 -52.83 14.33
CA LEU A 55 23.25 -53.57 13.53
C LEU A 55 22.55 -54.27 12.31
N PHE A 56 23.31 -55.07 11.56
CA PHE A 56 22.89 -55.88 10.38
C PHE A 56 22.21 -57.23 10.69
N SER A 57 21.31 -57.67 9.80
CA SER A 57 21.35 -58.96 9.04
C SER A 57 20.19 -58.99 8.00
N GLY A 58 20.40 -59.40 6.74
CA GLY A 58 20.27 -60.78 6.23
C GLY A 58 18.80 -61.08 5.81
N ASP A 59 18.43 -61.48 4.59
CA ASP A 59 19.18 -62.20 3.54
C ASP A 59 18.72 -61.87 2.09
N MET A 60 19.63 -62.03 1.14
CA MET A 60 19.31 -62.38 -0.26
C MET A 60 19.30 -63.91 -0.41
N LEU A 61 18.48 -64.47 -1.31
CA LEU A 61 18.93 -65.49 -2.28
C LEU A 61 17.88 -65.89 -3.34
N LEU A 62 18.31 -65.75 -4.60
CA LEU A 62 18.00 -66.52 -5.81
C LEU A 62 16.57 -66.77 -6.33
N ALA A 63 16.43 -66.47 -7.63
CA ALA A 63 15.37 -66.93 -8.51
C ALA A 63 15.52 -68.40 -8.94
N SER A 64 14.43 -68.99 -9.45
CA SER A 64 14.47 -69.88 -10.61
C SER A 64 13.12 -69.96 -11.32
N SER A 65 13.16 -69.97 -12.65
CA SER A 65 12.04 -69.96 -13.59
C SER A 65 11.31 -71.29 -13.71
N LEU A 66 10.03 -71.26 -14.10
CA LEU A 66 9.45 -72.34 -14.92
C LEU A 66 8.40 -71.82 -15.91
N LEU A 67 8.42 -72.40 -17.11
CA LEU A 67 7.60 -72.01 -18.26
C LEU A 67 6.16 -72.54 -18.16
N ALA A 68 5.19 -71.75 -18.63
CA ALA A 68 3.90 -72.25 -19.10
C ALA A 68 3.44 -71.43 -20.31
N THR A 69 3.60 -71.98 -21.52
CA THR A 69 3.12 -71.37 -22.77
C THR A 69 1.62 -71.62 -22.94
N GLY A 70 0.78 -70.63 -22.63
CA GLY A 70 -0.66 -70.66 -22.86
C GLY A 70 -1.09 -69.64 -23.93
N ARG A 71 -1.27 -70.10 -25.17
CA ARG A 71 -1.84 -69.27 -26.26
C ARG A 71 -3.36 -69.12 -26.02
N ALA A 72 -3.79 -67.95 -25.55
CA ALA A 72 -5.18 -67.54 -25.57
C ALA A 72 -5.29 -66.23 -26.35
N SER A 73 -5.90 -66.26 -27.54
CA SER A 73 -6.27 -65.07 -28.29
C SER A 73 -7.55 -64.48 -27.71
N GLY A 74 -7.45 -63.89 -26.52
CA GLY A 74 -8.43 -62.93 -26.03
C GLY A 74 -8.09 -61.55 -26.60
N ALA A 75 -9.11 -60.77 -26.97
CA ALA A 75 -8.89 -59.37 -27.24
C ALA A 75 -8.38 -58.71 -25.94
N VAL A 76 -7.16 -58.18 -25.98
CA VAL A 76 -6.75 -57.19 -24.99
C VAL A 76 -7.54 -55.94 -25.38
N GLU A 77 -8.68 -55.73 -24.72
CA GLU A 77 -9.16 -54.38 -24.50
C GLU A 77 -8.03 -53.68 -23.75
N GLU A 78 -7.24 -52.94 -24.51
CA GLU A 78 -6.26 -51.98 -24.01
C GLU A 78 -7.08 -50.97 -23.23
N MET A 79 -7.22 -51.23 -21.93
CA MET A 79 -8.06 -50.46 -21.01
C MET A 79 -7.41 -49.10 -20.81
N ARG A 80 -7.64 -48.23 -21.79
CA ARG A 80 -7.15 -46.86 -21.83
C ARG A 80 -7.83 -46.10 -20.69
N SER A 81 -7.15 -46.02 -19.54
CA SER A 81 -7.36 -44.96 -18.56
C SER A 81 -7.12 -43.63 -19.29
N SER A 82 -8.19 -43.11 -19.91
CA SER A 82 -8.24 -41.78 -20.52
C SER A 82 -8.68 -40.75 -19.48
N THR A 83 -8.22 -40.94 -18.26
CA THR A 83 -8.49 -40.07 -17.12
C THR A 83 -7.71 -38.76 -17.33
N ILE A 84 -8.43 -37.65 -17.47
CA ILE A 84 -7.87 -36.32 -17.23
C ILE A 84 -7.43 -36.30 -15.76
N VAL A 85 -6.32 -35.64 -15.43
CA VAL A 85 -5.82 -35.63 -14.04
C VAL A 85 -5.56 -34.22 -13.54
N SER A 86 -5.32 -33.28 -14.44
CA SER A 86 -5.18 -31.88 -14.09
C SER A 86 -5.81 -30.96 -15.13
N LEU A 87 -6.26 -29.82 -14.61
CA LEU A 87 -6.58 -28.64 -15.37
C LEU A 87 -5.42 -27.65 -15.16
N ASN A 88 -4.84 -27.14 -16.25
CA ASN A 88 -4.02 -25.94 -16.22
C ASN A 88 -4.93 -24.76 -16.63
N VAL A 89 -4.84 -23.67 -15.87
CA VAL A 89 -5.59 -22.42 -16.10
C VAL A 89 -4.55 -21.32 -16.26
N SER A 90 -4.51 -20.71 -17.44
CA SER A 90 -3.50 -19.71 -17.81
C SER A 90 -4.14 -18.48 -18.43
N ASN A 91 -3.49 -17.34 -18.26
CA ASN A 91 -3.87 -16.07 -18.85
C ASN A 91 -2.82 -15.66 -19.89
N SER A 92 -3.23 -15.38 -21.12
CA SER A 92 -2.31 -15.01 -22.21
C SER A 92 -1.53 -13.74 -21.94
N ASP A 93 -2.08 -12.83 -21.13
CA ASP A 93 -1.50 -11.51 -20.91
C ASP A 93 -0.21 -11.61 -20.07
N TYR A 94 -0.21 -12.44 -19.02
CA TYR A 94 0.88 -12.58 -18.04
C TYR A 94 1.83 -13.77 -18.30
N GLY A 95 1.62 -14.54 -19.37
CA GLY A 95 2.60 -15.50 -19.89
C GLY A 95 3.06 -16.57 -18.89
N SER A 96 4.37 -16.82 -18.82
CA SER A 96 5.01 -17.77 -17.90
C SER A 96 4.93 -17.33 -16.44
N ASP A 97 4.97 -16.02 -16.20
CA ASP A 97 4.98 -15.42 -14.86
C ASP A 97 3.67 -15.73 -14.11
N TRP A 98 2.61 -16.04 -14.87
CA TRP A 98 1.39 -16.63 -14.34
C TRP A 98 1.65 -17.93 -13.57
N GLU A 99 2.46 -18.87 -14.07
CA GLU A 99 2.72 -20.14 -13.36
C GLU A 99 3.53 -19.94 -12.06
N ASP A 100 4.43 -18.95 -12.02
CA ASP A 100 5.19 -18.61 -10.81
C ASP A 100 4.31 -17.92 -9.76
N LEU A 101 3.48 -16.95 -10.17
CA LEU A 101 2.42 -16.33 -9.35
C LEU A 101 1.46 -17.40 -8.80
N TYR A 102 1.05 -18.33 -9.65
CA TYR A 102 0.09 -19.38 -9.31
C TYR A 102 0.66 -20.39 -8.32
N SER A 103 1.90 -20.85 -8.54
CA SER A 103 2.49 -21.94 -7.76
C SER A 103 2.87 -21.54 -6.34
N HIS A 104 3.28 -20.29 -6.12
CA HIS A 104 3.72 -19.81 -4.80
C HIS A 104 2.58 -19.18 -3.99
N ASN A 105 1.77 -18.30 -4.59
CA ASN A 105 0.87 -17.42 -3.82
C ASN A 105 -0.57 -17.95 -3.72
N MET A 106 -1.10 -18.55 -4.79
CA MET A 106 -2.44 -19.16 -4.75
C MET A 106 -2.53 -20.36 -3.80
N GLY A 107 -1.40 -20.94 -3.40
CA GLY A 107 -1.35 -22.00 -2.39
C GLY A 107 -1.79 -21.58 -0.98
N MET A 108 -1.78 -20.27 -0.68
CA MET A 108 -2.29 -19.74 0.60
C MET A 108 -3.79 -19.43 0.58
N TYR A 109 -4.35 -19.14 -0.60
CA TYR A 109 -5.78 -18.94 -0.79
C TYR A 109 -6.55 -20.28 -0.80
N PRO A 110 -7.84 -20.31 -0.43
CA PRO A 110 -8.62 -21.56 -0.41
C PRO A 110 -9.03 -22.09 -1.79
N TRP A 111 -8.65 -21.41 -2.88
CA TRP A 111 -9.06 -21.75 -4.25
C TRP A 111 -7.92 -22.36 -5.06
N LYS A 112 -8.17 -23.56 -5.61
CA LYS A 112 -7.21 -24.22 -6.50
C LYS A 112 -7.07 -23.53 -7.86
N PHE A 113 -8.13 -22.89 -8.36
CA PHE A 113 -8.14 -22.22 -9.66
C PHE A 113 -8.68 -20.80 -9.56
N LEU A 114 -8.03 -19.85 -10.24
CA LEU A 114 -8.39 -18.44 -10.31
C LEU A 114 -8.46 -18.01 -11.78
N VAL A 115 -9.44 -17.17 -12.11
CA VAL A 115 -9.53 -16.47 -13.38
C VAL A 115 -9.79 -14.98 -13.15
N GLU A 116 -9.27 -14.15 -14.04
CA GLU A 116 -9.49 -12.71 -13.98
C GLU A 116 -10.73 -12.30 -14.78
N PRO A 117 -11.57 -11.37 -14.26
CA PRO A 117 -12.58 -10.70 -15.04
C PRO A 117 -11.98 -9.99 -16.26
N PHE A 118 -12.72 -9.99 -17.36
CA PHE A 118 -12.44 -9.30 -18.62
C PHE A 118 -11.15 -9.70 -19.35
N ARG A 119 -10.43 -10.72 -18.87
CA ARG A 119 -9.26 -11.30 -19.54
C ARG A 119 -9.58 -12.62 -20.23
N LEU A 120 -8.80 -12.95 -21.26
CA LEU A 120 -8.96 -14.21 -22.00
C LEU A 120 -8.21 -15.33 -21.27
N THR A 121 -8.95 -16.22 -20.61
CA THR A 121 -8.39 -17.37 -19.90
C THR A 121 -8.38 -18.59 -20.80
N THR A 122 -7.25 -19.30 -20.82
CA THR A 122 -7.08 -20.60 -21.47
C THR A 122 -7.14 -21.72 -20.44
N PHE A 123 -8.09 -22.62 -20.62
CA PHE A 123 -8.25 -23.86 -19.87
C PHE A 123 -7.65 -25.00 -20.69
N ARG A 124 -6.77 -25.81 -20.09
CA ARG A 124 -6.14 -26.95 -20.76
C ARG A 124 -6.22 -28.19 -19.88
N ALA A 125 -6.80 -29.25 -20.42
CA ALA A 125 -6.86 -30.55 -19.74
C ALA A 125 -5.56 -31.32 -20.03
N ALA A 126 -4.94 -31.86 -18.98
CA ALA A 126 -3.77 -32.72 -19.09
C ALA A 126 -4.09 -34.12 -18.53
N CYS A 127 -3.58 -35.12 -19.24
CA CYS A 127 -3.83 -36.53 -18.94
C CYS A 127 -2.81 -37.08 -17.94
N GLU A 128 -3.13 -38.21 -17.31
CA GLU A 128 -2.33 -38.94 -16.30
C GLU A 128 -0.85 -39.13 -16.67
N ASN A 129 -0.53 -39.27 -17.97
CA ASN A 129 0.83 -39.45 -18.50
C ASN A 129 1.52 -38.16 -18.98
N GLY A 130 0.98 -36.98 -18.64
CA GLY A 130 1.48 -35.66 -19.11
C GLY A 130 1.25 -35.36 -20.60
N GLY A 131 0.74 -36.32 -21.38
CA GLY A 131 0.32 -36.11 -22.76
C GLY A 131 -1.01 -35.36 -22.86
N LEU A 132 -1.22 -34.64 -23.96
CA LEU A 132 -2.47 -33.89 -24.22
C LEU A 132 -3.52 -34.71 -24.99
N THR A 133 -3.19 -35.93 -25.43
CA THR A 133 -3.96 -36.67 -26.44
C THR A 133 -5.29 -37.25 -25.96
N CYS A 134 -5.52 -37.43 -24.66
CA CYS A 134 -6.81 -37.95 -24.16
C CYS A 134 -7.95 -36.92 -24.21
N ALA A 135 -7.63 -35.62 -24.26
CA ALA A 135 -8.63 -34.54 -24.30
C ALA A 135 -9.03 -34.13 -25.73
N VAL A 136 -8.59 -34.86 -26.76
CA VAL A 136 -9.02 -34.59 -28.15
C VAL A 136 -10.52 -34.84 -28.29
N GLY A 137 -11.23 -33.87 -28.87
CA GLY A 137 -12.67 -33.87 -28.99
C GLY A 137 -13.44 -33.56 -27.70
N ALA A 138 -12.77 -33.21 -26.59
CA ALA A 138 -13.47 -32.93 -25.34
C ALA A 138 -14.40 -31.71 -25.45
N THR A 139 -15.56 -31.79 -24.79
CA THR A 139 -16.51 -30.69 -24.63
C THR A 139 -16.31 -30.02 -23.29
N TRP A 140 -16.50 -28.69 -23.29
CA TRP A 140 -16.17 -27.82 -22.17
C TRP A 140 -17.36 -26.95 -21.79
N THR A 141 -17.77 -27.06 -20.54
CA THR A 141 -18.90 -26.33 -19.97
C THR A 141 -18.44 -25.65 -18.69
N MET A 142 -18.71 -24.35 -18.51
CA MET A 142 -18.50 -23.66 -17.24
C MET A 142 -19.85 -23.28 -16.65
N THR A 143 -20.05 -23.57 -15.38
CA THR A 143 -21.22 -23.14 -14.61
C THR A 143 -20.76 -22.22 -13.49
N TYR A 144 -21.37 -21.05 -13.40
CA TYR A 144 -21.18 -20.10 -12.30
C TYR A 144 -22.18 -20.36 -11.18
N ASP A 145 -21.71 -20.27 -9.93
CA ASP A 145 -22.59 -20.25 -8.76
C ASP A 145 -23.18 -18.83 -8.61
N GLU A 146 -24.50 -18.68 -8.74
CA GLU A 146 -25.23 -17.39 -8.65
C GLU A 146 -26.51 -17.53 -7.81
N ILE A 147 -26.99 -16.44 -7.21
CA ILE A 147 -28.25 -16.39 -6.44
C ILE A 147 -29.44 -16.89 -7.25
N ASP A 148 -29.61 -16.39 -8.47
CA ASP A 148 -30.77 -16.70 -9.32
C ASP A 148 -30.69 -18.11 -9.96
N GLY A 149 -29.74 -18.93 -9.49
CA GLY A 149 -29.45 -20.26 -9.99
C GLY A 149 -28.24 -20.29 -10.94
N PRO A 150 -27.66 -21.48 -11.15
CA PRO A 150 -26.43 -21.64 -11.92
C PRO A 150 -26.55 -21.14 -13.36
N GLN A 151 -25.63 -20.26 -13.79
CA GLN A 151 -25.53 -19.83 -15.19
C GLN A 151 -24.44 -20.63 -15.91
N THR A 152 -24.82 -21.29 -17.01
CA THR A 152 -23.92 -22.13 -17.80
C THR A 152 -23.46 -21.43 -19.08
N ALA A 153 -22.15 -21.34 -19.27
CA ALA A 153 -21.47 -20.90 -20.48
C ALA A 153 -20.81 -22.09 -21.20
N ILE A 154 -20.90 -22.12 -22.53
CA ILE A 154 -20.15 -23.06 -23.38
C ILE A 154 -18.83 -22.38 -23.75
N LEU A 155 -17.70 -23.01 -23.47
CA LEU A 155 -16.39 -22.42 -23.75
C LEU A 155 -16.01 -22.55 -25.23
N SER A 156 -15.19 -21.63 -25.71
CA SER A 156 -14.70 -21.65 -27.09
C SER A 156 -13.55 -22.66 -27.23
N VAL A 157 -13.88 -23.87 -27.67
CA VAL A 157 -12.94 -24.99 -27.82
C VAL A 157 -11.88 -24.70 -28.89
N ILE A 158 -10.61 -24.95 -28.54
CA ILE A 158 -9.41 -24.84 -29.39
C ILE A 158 -8.59 -26.14 -29.33
N ASP A 159 -7.45 -26.20 -30.01
CA ASP A 159 -6.50 -27.33 -30.00
C ASP A 159 -7.15 -28.71 -30.22
N GLY A 160 -8.17 -28.76 -31.08
CA GLY A 160 -8.91 -29.99 -31.39
C GLY A 160 -9.67 -30.61 -30.21
N GLY A 161 -10.01 -29.84 -29.17
CA GLY A 161 -10.70 -30.31 -27.96
C GLY A 161 -9.87 -30.19 -26.68
N GLN A 162 -8.54 -30.14 -26.80
CA GLN A 162 -7.63 -30.24 -25.65
C GLN A 162 -7.64 -29.01 -24.73
N SER A 163 -8.12 -27.88 -25.25
CA SER A 163 -8.14 -26.62 -24.53
C SER A 163 -9.36 -25.80 -24.92
N ALA A 164 -9.78 -24.88 -24.07
CA ALA A 164 -10.91 -24.00 -24.32
C ALA A 164 -10.65 -22.59 -23.78
N LEU A 165 -11.22 -21.61 -24.45
CA LEU A 165 -11.09 -20.20 -24.13
C LEU A 165 -12.38 -19.68 -23.49
N HIS A 166 -12.23 -18.83 -22.47
CA HIS A 166 -13.33 -18.14 -21.82
C HIS A 166 -12.90 -16.77 -21.28
N THR A 167 -13.85 -15.85 -21.14
CA THR A 167 -13.65 -14.58 -20.46
C THR A 167 -14.70 -14.46 -19.37
N CYS A 168 -14.27 -14.45 -18.11
CA CYS A 168 -15.18 -14.17 -17.01
C CYS A 168 -15.61 -12.70 -17.05
N THR A 169 -16.87 -12.40 -16.71
CA THR A 169 -17.40 -11.03 -16.64
C THR A 169 -18.06 -10.70 -15.30
N LYS A 170 -18.01 -11.64 -14.34
CA LYS A 170 -18.63 -11.53 -13.01
C LYS A 170 -17.57 -11.81 -11.94
N PRO A 171 -16.86 -10.78 -11.41
CA PRO A 171 -15.97 -10.94 -10.26
C PRO A 171 -16.73 -11.45 -9.02
N GLY A 172 -15.99 -11.98 -8.05
CA GLY A 172 -16.54 -12.49 -6.80
C GLY A 172 -17.50 -13.67 -7.03
N ARG A 173 -17.20 -14.58 -7.95
CA ARG A 173 -18.04 -15.76 -8.25
C ARG A 173 -17.22 -17.03 -8.26
N MET A 174 -17.77 -18.10 -7.67
CA MET A 174 -17.27 -19.45 -7.90
C MET A 174 -17.71 -19.94 -9.28
N TRP A 175 -16.86 -20.76 -9.89
CA TRP A 175 -17.16 -21.45 -11.13
C TRP A 175 -16.78 -22.92 -11.04
N THR A 176 -17.51 -23.76 -11.77
CA THR A 176 -17.19 -25.17 -12.00
C THR A 176 -17.04 -25.38 -13.51
N VAL A 177 -15.86 -25.82 -13.95
CA VAL A 177 -15.62 -26.28 -15.33
C VAL A 177 -15.79 -27.79 -15.37
N GLU A 178 -16.71 -28.25 -16.21
CA GLU A 178 -16.90 -29.65 -16.56
C GLU A 178 -16.25 -29.95 -17.91
N VAL A 179 -15.43 -31.00 -17.95
CA VAL A 179 -14.75 -31.50 -19.16
C VAL A 179 -15.24 -32.91 -19.42
N SER A 180 -15.83 -33.16 -20.60
CA SER A 180 -16.35 -34.47 -21.00
C SER A 180 -15.66 -34.96 -22.26
N ILE A 181 -15.20 -36.21 -22.28
CA ILE A 181 -14.43 -36.81 -23.38
C ILE A 181 -15.36 -37.73 -24.21
N PRO A 182 -15.32 -37.70 -25.55
CA PRO A 182 -16.27 -38.45 -26.39
C PRO A 182 -16.29 -39.98 -26.23
N GLU A 183 -15.21 -40.60 -25.73
CA GLU A 183 -15.03 -42.06 -25.70
C GLU A 183 -15.39 -42.70 -24.33
N GLY A 184 -16.46 -42.22 -23.69
CA GLY A 184 -17.08 -42.91 -22.55
C GLY A 184 -16.33 -42.80 -21.21
N ALA A 185 -15.42 -41.85 -21.07
CA ALA A 185 -14.88 -41.46 -19.76
C ALA A 185 -15.87 -40.55 -19.02
N ASP A 186 -15.92 -40.67 -17.69
CA ASP A 186 -16.73 -39.80 -16.84
C ASP A 186 -16.30 -38.33 -17.00
N SER A 187 -17.28 -37.41 -16.98
CA SER A 187 -17.02 -35.98 -16.96
C SER A 187 -16.30 -35.57 -15.68
N GLN A 188 -15.24 -34.79 -15.79
CA GLN A 188 -14.51 -34.27 -14.63
C GLN A 188 -14.86 -32.81 -14.38
N SER A 189 -15.02 -32.48 -13.09
CA SER A 189 -15.33 -31.12 -12.64
C SER A 189 -14.15 -30.51 -11.88
N PHE A 190 -13.85 -29.26 -12.21
CA PHE A 190 -12.80 -28.45 -11.58
C PHE A 190 -13.43 -27.17 -11.06
N LYS A 191 -13.16 -26.82 -9.80
CA LYS A 191 -13.72 -25.62 -9.16
C LYS A 191 -12.67 -24.53 -8.97
N GLY A 192 -13.06 -23.29 -9.26
CA GLY A 192 -12.24 -22.12 -9.02
C GLY A 192 -13.08 -20.87 -8.74
N VAL A 193 -12.41 -19.73 -8.65
CA VAL A 193 -13.03 -18.43 -8.40
C VAL A 193 -12.69 -17.47 -9.54
N CYS A 194 -13.57 -16.50 -9.80
CA CYS A 194 -13.32 -15.36 -10.66
C CYS A 194 -13.13 -14.11 -9.79
N LYS A 195 -11.93 -13.53 -9.79
CA LYS A 195 -11.55 -12.36 -8.98
C LYS A 195 -10.54 -11.51 -9.72
N TYR A 196 -10.55 -10.20 -9.47
CA TYR A 196 -9.45 -9.34 -9.91
C TYR A 196 -8.17 -9.71 -9.16
N VAL A 197 -7.03 -9.35 -9.74
CA VAL A 197 -5.74 -9.49 -9.08
C VAL A 197 -5.15 -8.10 -8.88
N ARG A 198 -5.04 -7.68 -7.61
CA ARG A 198 -4.23 -6.54 -7.19
C ARG A 198 -2.77 -6.92 -7.36
N ARG A 199 -2.02 -6.10 -8.09
CA ARG A 199 -0.63 -6.35 -8.46
C ARG A 199 0.26 -5.22 -8.00
N GLU A 200 1.53 -5.52 -7.83
CA GLU A 200 2.55 -4.49 -7.67
C GLU A 200 2.59 -3.59 -8.94
N LEU A 201 2.59 -2.28 -8.74
CA LEU A 201 2.45 -1.23 -9.75
C LEU A 201 3.58 -1.21 -10.79
N ASN A 202 4.82 -1.49 -10.38
CA ASN A 202 5.95 -1.64 -11.29
C ASN A 202 5.81 -2.91 -12.14
N ARG A 203 5.23 -3.98 -11.59
CA ARG A 203 5.00 -5.27 -12.28
C ARG A 203 3.82 -5.29 -13.26
N LEU A 204 2.95 -4.28 -13.26
CA LEU A 204 1.89 -4.14 -14.27
C LEU A 204 2.45 -4.06 -15.70
N HIS A 205 1.78 -4.68 -16.67
CA HIS A 205 2.03 -4.40 -18.08
C HIS A 205 1.70 -2.93 -18.41
N ASP A 206 2.46 -2.32 -19.32
CA ASP A 206 2.30 -0.91 -19.69
C ASP A 206 0.86 -0.55 -20.12
N ALA A 207 0.18 -1.47 -20.82
CA ALA A 207 -1.22 -1.29 -21.22
C ALA A 207 -2.16 -1.19 -20.01
N ASP A 208 -2.01 -2.11 -19.04
CA ASP A 208 -2.81 -2.12 -17.80
C ASP A 208 -2.49 -0.89 -16.94
N ARG A 209 -1.21 -0.54 -16.79
CA ARG A 209 -0.77 0.63 -16.01
C ARG A 209 -1.29 1.94 -16.61
N VAL A 210 -1.14 2.17 -17.92
CA VAL A 210 -1.68 3.37 -18.59
C VAL A 210 -3.20 3.44 -18.44
N ARG A 211 -3.88 2.30 -18.51
CA ARG A 211 -5.33 2.22 -18.39
C ARG A 211 -5.82 2.55 -16.98
N PHE A 212 -5.20 1.96 -15.96
CA PHE A 212 -5.43 2.30 -14.55
C PHE A 212 -5.20 3.79 -14.28
N LEU A 213 -4.03 4.32 -14.67
CA LEU A 213 -3.70 5.75 -14.50
C LEU A 213 -4.66 6.68 -15.27
N THR A 214 -5.19 6.23 -16.41
CA THR A 214 -6.21 6.98 -17.17
C THR A 214 -7.56 6.98 -16.46
N ALA A 215 -8.00 5.84 -15.90
CA ALA A 215 -9.25 5.76 -15.12
C ALA A 215 -9.14 6.57 -13.82
N LEU A 216 -8.04 6.41 -13.07
CA LEU A 216 -7.76 7.17 -11.86
C LEU A 216 -7.66 8.68 -12.15
N GLY A 217 -7.03 9.05 -13.26
CA GLY A 217 -6.98 10.44 -13.71
C GLY A 217 -8.35 11.01 -14.09
N LYS A 218 -9.32 10.20 -14.53
CA LYS A 218 -10.70 10.67 -14.71
C LYS A 218 -11.38 10.86 -13.36
N TYR A 219 -11.27 9.88 -12.47
CA TYR A 219 -11.82 9.94 -11.10
C TYR A 219 -11.41 11.23 -10.37
N HIS A 220 -10.12 11.55 -10.34
CA HIS A 220 -9.56 12.79 -9.75
C HIS A 220 -9.90 14.11 -10.47
N ARG A 221 -10.60 14.05 -11.61
CA ARG A 221 -11.12 15.21 -12.34
C ARG A 221 -12.65 15.33 -12.26
N ILE A 222 -13.34 14.31 -11.73
CA ILE A 222 -14.78 14.31 -11.50
C ILE A 222 -14.99 14.79 -10.06
N ALA A 223 -15.17 16.11 -9.90
CA ALA A 223 -15.19 16.76 -8.59
C ALA A 223 -16.31 16.28 -7.66
N THR A 224 -17.42 15.72 -8.19
CA THR A 224 -18.54 15.23 -7.36
C THR A 224 -19.15 13.93 -7.89
N THR A 225 -19.74 13.14 -6.98
CA THR A 225 -20.62 11.99 -7.32
C THR A 225 -21.71 12.37 -8.32
N SER A 226 -22.34 13.54 -8.14
CA SER A 226 -23.40 14.02 -9.04
C SER A 226 -22.92 14.25 -10.47
N ILE A 227 -21.74 14.85 -10.66
CA ILE A 227 -21.14 15.04 -12.00
C ILE A 227 -20.82 13.69 -12.64
N GLY A 228 -20.34 12.71 -11.87
CA GLY A 228 -20.10 11.36 -12.39
C GLY A 228 -21.36 10.66 -12.89
N LYS A 229 -22.46 10.77 -12.15
CA LYS A 229 -23.77 10.23 -12.55
C LYS A 229 -24.35 10.97 -13.75
N GLU A 230 -24.16 12.30 -13.85
CA GLU A 230 -24.52 13.08 -15.04
C GLU A 230 -23.71 12.69 -16.30
N LEU A 231 -22.46 12.25 -16.13
CA LEU A 231 -21.62 11.70 -17.19
C LEU A 231 -22.02 10.26 -17.60
N GLY A 232 -22.95 9.64 -16.89
CA GLY A 232 -23.45 8.30 -17.18
C GLY A 232 -22.65 7.16 -16.57
N TYR A 233 -21.80 7.43 -15.57
CA TYR A 233 -21.28 6.37 -14.70
C TYR A 233 -22.42 5.84 -13.80
N GLY A 234 -22.40 4.54 -13.49
CA GLY A 234 -23.56 3.88 -12.86
C GLY A 234 -23.88 4.36 -11.44
N ASP A 235 -24.99 3.88 -10.88
CA ASP A 235 -25.52 4.35 -9.60
C ASP A 235 -24.57 4.16 -8.41
N ARG A 236 -23.59 3.25 -8.54
CA ARG A 236 -22.55 2.95 -7.55
C ARG A 236 -21.28 3.80 -7.71
N PHE A 237 -21.20 4.66 -8.74
CA PHE A 237 -20.11 5.61 -8.86
C PHE A 237 -20.12 6.60 -7.68
N LEU A 238 -18.96 6.77 -7.05
CA LEU A 238 -18.70 7.80 -6.05
C LEU A 238 -17.64 8.76 -6.59
N GLY A 239 -17.82 10.05 -6.30
CA GLY A 239 -16.82 11.07 -6.56
C GLY A 239 -15.72 11.08 -5.51
N ILE A 240 -14.60 11.72 -5.86
CA ILE A 240 -13.48 11.95 -4.95
C ILE A 240 -13.91 12.78 -3.71
N ASP A 241 -14.91 13.64 -3.83
CA ASP A 241 -15.45 14.45 -2.74
C ASP A 241 -16.10 13.62 -1.64
N ASP A 242 -16.95 12.64 -1.98
CA ASP A 242 -17.58 11.77 -0.98
C ASP A 242 -16.57 10.88 -0.26
N VAL A 243 -15.48 10.49 -0.93
CA VAL A 243 -14.41 9.75 -0.28
C VAL A 243 -13.55 10.66 0.61
N ILE A 244 -13.20 11.87 0.18
CA ILE A 244 -12.51 12.85 1.04
C ILE A 244 -13.39 13.22 2.25
N ARG A 245 -14.70 13.44 2.06
CA ARG A 245 -15.64 13.64 3.18
C ARG A 245 -15.58 12.47 4.14
N GLY A 246 -15.70 11.24 3.66
CA GLY A 246 -15.60 10.04 4.48
C GLY A 246 -14.26 9.88 5.19
N HIS A 247 -13.17 10.39 4.61
CA HIS A 247 -11.82 10.30 5.14
C HIS A 247 -11.50 11.36 6.21
N ILE A 248 -12.01 12.57 6.03
CA ILE A 248 -11.90 13.67 6.99
C ILE A 248 -13.00 13.58 8.07
N ALA A 249 -14.10 12.87 7.80
CA ALA A 249 -15.34 12.90 8.59
C ALA A 249 -15.13 12.73 10.11
N ARG A 250 -15.74 13.66 10.85
CA ARG A 250 -16.03 13.61 12.30
C ARG A 250 -14.90 13.87 13.29
N ARG A 251 -13.94 14.73 12.97
CA ARG A 251 -13.12 15.38 14.01
C ARG A 251 -13.97 16.18 15.04
N ASP A 252 -15.14 16.66 14.62
CA ASP A 252 -15.80 17.83 15.25
C ASP A 252 -16.85 17.56 16.34
N PHE A 253 -17.22 16.31 16.65
CA PHE A 253 -18.39 16.05 17.50
C PHE A 253 -18.14 15.61 18.94
N ASP A 254 -17.07 14.88 19.26
CA ASP A 254 -16.75 14.49 20.66
C ASP A 254 -15.23 14.18 20.86
N GLY A 255 -14.35 15.08 20.40
CA GLY A 255 -12.95 15.09 20.87
C GLY A 255 -11.83 14.81 19.86
N GLY A 256 -12.02 15.07 18.57
CA GLY A 256 -10.90 15.09 17.59
C GLY A 256 -10.58 13.75 16.93
N PHE A 257 -11.35 12.69 17.17
CA PHE A 257 -11.06 11.36 16.65
C PHE A 257 -11.82 11.03 15.37
N THR A 258 -11.06 10.66 14.34
CA THR A 258 -11.55 10.12 13.08
C THR A 258 -11.94 8.63 13.23
N PRO A 259 -13.06 8.17 12.62
CA PRO A 259 -13.51 6.78 12.73
C PRO A 259 -12.61 5.76 12.00
N ILE A 260 -11.58 6.20 11.27
CA ILE A 260 -10.82 5.40 10.29
C ILE A 260 -9.29 5.52 10.42
N HIS A 261 -8.77 6.11 11.50
CA HIS A 261 -7.34 6.13 11.82
C HIS A 261 -7.12 5.83 13.31
N THR A 262 -5.85 5.70 13.72
CA THR A 262 -5.33 5.55 15.10
C THR A 262 -5.73 4.30 15.89
N TRP A 263 -6.81 3.61 15.52
CA TRP A 263 -7.23 2.34 16.13
C TRP A 263 -7.52 1.25 15.09
N LEU A 264 -7.99 0.07 15.52
CA LEU A 264 -8.27 -1.08 14.64
C LEU A 264 -9.20 -0.78 13.46
N SER A 265 -10.01 0.28 13.56
CA SER A 265 -10.84 0.76 12.45
C SER A 265 -10.06 1.41 11.30
N PHE A 266 -8.75 1.60 11.47
CA PHE A 266 -7.81 1.92 10.40
C PHE A 266 -7.83 0.88 9.29
N ILE A 267 -7.74 -0.41 9.66
CA ILE A 267 -7.69 -1.53 8.71
C ILE A 267 -9.01 -1.63 7.93
N THR A 268 -10.14 -1.57 8.63
CA THR A 268 -11.49 -1.64 8.02
C THR A 268 -11.77 -0.43 7.14
N GLY A 269 -11.50 0.78 7.64
CA GLY A 269 -11.70 2.04 6.93
C GLY A 269 -10.94 2.10 5.61
N HIS A 270 -9.63 1.87 5.65
CA HIS A 270 -8.78 1.94 4.45
C HIS A 270 -9.17 0.89 3.40
N SER A 271 -9.45 -0.35 3.81
CA SER A 271 -9.88 -1.41 2.89
C SER A 271 -11.20 -1.06 2.19
N LEU A 272 -12.15 -0.44 2.90
CA LEU A 272 -13.40 0.03 2.30
C LEU A 272 -13.21 1.21 1.33
N PHE A 273 -12.26 2.11 1.58
CA PHE A 273 -11.94 3.16 0.60
C PHE A 273 -11.31 2.58 -0.67
N MET A 274 -10.46 1.55 -0.56
CA MET A 274 -9.95 0.83 -1.74
C MET A 274 -11.08 0.15 -2.52
N LEU A 275 -12.02 -0.52 -1.84
CA LEU A 275 -13.23 -1.10 -2.47
C LEU A 275 -14.11 -0.06 -3.16
N ARG A 276 -14.33 1.11 -2.54
CA ARG A 276 -15.07 2.25 -3.13
C ARG A 276 -14.39 2.80 -4.38
N LEU A 277 -13.05 2.92 -4.36
CA LEU A 277 -12.30 3.31 -5.54
C LEU A 277 -12.41 2.25 -6.63
N ASP A 278 -12.18 0.97 -6.30
CA ASP A 278 -12.30 -0.15 -7.23
C ASP A 278 -13.63 -0.08 -8.00
N ILE A 279 -14.75 0.05 -7.29
CA ILE A 279 -16.08 0.17 -7.90
C ILE A 279 -16.15 1.40 -8.81
N SER A 280 -15.74 2.57 -8.32
CA SER A 280 -15.82 3.82 -9.09
C SER A 280 -14.93 3.82 -10.34
N LEU A 281 -13.77 3.14 -10.30
CA LEU A 281 -12.91 2.93 -11.47
C LEU A 281 -13.54 1.96 -12.49
N HIS A 282 -14.24 0.92 -12.04
CA HIS A 282 -14.97 0.01 -12.93
C HIS A 282 -16.27 0.64 -13.49
N GLU A 283 -16.90 1.59 -12.81
CA GLU A 283 -17.97 2.40 -13.41
C GLU A 283 -17.42 3.38 -14.47
N ILE A 284 -16.18 3.85 -14.33
CA ILE A 284 -15.47 4.67 -15.34
C ILE A 284 -14.98 3.85 -16.55
N ASP A 285 -14.48 2.63 -16.32
CA ASP A 285 -14.06 1.67 -17.34
C ASP A 285 -14.45 0.24 -16.92
N PRO A 286 -15.62 -0.26 -17.35
CA PRO A 286 -16.11 -1.60 -17.00
C PRO A 286 -15.28 -2.76 -17.54
N THR A 287 -14.24 -2.46 -18.31
CA THR A 287 -13.31 -3.44 -18.87
C THR A 287 -11.89 -3.26 -18.34
N LEU A 288 -11.69 -2.42 -17.32
CA LEU A 288 -10.45 -2.32 -16.57
C LEU A 288 -10.07 -3.71 -16.04
N PRO A 289 -8.88 -4.24 -16.38
CA PRO A 289 -8.57 -5.65 -16.16
C PRO A 289 -7.73 -5.86 -14.89
N VAL A 290 -7.68 -4.85 -14.01
CA VAL A 290 -6.96 -4.84 -12.73
C VAL A 290 -7.80 -4.10 -11.69
N SER A 291 -7.77 -4.59 -10.46
CA SER A 291 -8.17 -3.80 -9.28
C SER A 291 -7.09 -2.74 -9.00
N VAL A 292 -7.34 -1.81 -8.07
CA VAL A 292 -6.32 -0.86 -7.57
C VAL A 292 -5.01 -1.62 -7.28
N PRO A 293 -3.89 -1.31 -7.95
CA PRO A 293 -2.59 -1.92 -7.67
C PRO A 293 -2.06 -1.42 -6.33
N TYR A 294 -1.06 -2.10 -5.79
CA TYR A 294 -0.26 -1.61 -4.66
C TYR A 294 1.12 -1.19 -5.16
N TRP A 295 1.83 -0.33 -4.42
CA TRP A 295 3.24 -0.03 -4.67
C TRP A 295 4.01 -0.31 -3.40
N ASP A 296 4.80 -1.39 -3.40
CA ASP A 296 5.61 -1.77 -2.25
C ASP A 296 6.77 -0.77 -2.07
N TYR A 297 6.51 0.25 -1.25
CA TYR A 297 7.48 1.29 -0.95
C TYR A 297 8.58 0.83 0.02
N LEU A 298 8.42 -0.31 0.70
CA LEU A 298 9.48 -0.89 1.55
C LEU A 298 10.51 -1.62 0.69
N SER A 299 10.03 -2.40 -0.28
CA SER A 299 10.87 -2.96 -1.33
C SER A 299 11.58 -1.84 -2.10
N ALA A 300 10.87 -0.80 -2.53
CA ALA A 300 11.48 0.36 -3.18
C ALA A 300 12.51 1.08 -2.29
N ALA A 301 12.28 1.21 -0.98
CA ALA A 301 13.26 1.81 -0.05
C ALA A 301 14.56 1.02 0.10
N SER A 302 14.57 -0.25 -0.35
CA SER A 302 15.77 -1.08 -0.47
C SER A 302 16.39 -1.08 -1.88
N GLU A 303 15.59 -0.88 -2.94
CA GLU A 303 16.04 -0.86 -4.34
C GLU A 303 16.67 0.46 -4.75
N TYR A 304 16.12 1.59 -4.29
CA TYR A 304 16.53 2.93 -4.71
C TYR A 304 17.49 3.56 -3.69
N SER A 305 18.57 4.16 -4.18
CA SER A 305 19.46 4.95 -3.31
C SER A 305 18.76 6.19 -2.77
N ASP A 306 17.96 6.86 -3.62
CA ASP A 306 17.01 7.90 -3.24
C ASP A 306 15.60 7.44 -3.60
N MET A 307 14.70 7.37 -2.62
CA MET A 307 13.29 7.02 -2.84
C MET A 307 12.58 7.96 -3.82
N TYR A 308 13.06 9.18 -4.00
CA TYR A 308 12.48 10.13 -4.95
C TYR A 308 12.87 9.89 -6.41
N ASP A 309 13.88 9.04 -6.68
CA ASP A 309 14.16 8.49 -8.02
C ASP A 309 13.19 7.35 -8.40
N ALA A 310 12.35 6.88 -7.47
CA ALA A 310 11.37 5.85 -7.75
C ALA A 310 10.41 6.27 -8.87
N VAL A 311 10.16 5.35 -9.80
CA VAL A 311 9.38 5.59 -11.03
C VAL A 311 7.95 6.11 -10.78
N ILE A 312 7.40 5.92 -9.58
CA ILE A 312 6.13 6.51 -9.15
C ILE A 312 6.14 8.05 -9.21
N PHE A 313 7.26 8.68 -8.85
CA PHE A 313 7.50 10.13 -8.93
C PHE A 313 7.88 10.61 -10.34
N SER A 314 7.91 9.72 -11.34
CA SER A 314 8.20 10.13 -12.71
C SER A 314 7.04 10.92 -13.35
N PRO A 315 7.30 11.76 -14.36
CA PRO A 315 6.24 12.49 -15.06
C PRO A 315 5.23 11.56 -15.74
N LYS A 316 5.60 10.31 -16.04
CA LYS A 316 4.72 9.37 -16.74
C LYS A 316 3.63 8.81 -15.83
N TRP A 317 3.85 8.80 -14.51
CA TRP A 317 2.96 8.15 -13.54
C TRP A 317 2.26 9.22 -12.70
N PHE A 318 2.69 9.44 -11.45
CA PHE A 318 2.02 10.34 -10.50
C PHE A 318 2.60 11.77 -10.52
N GLY A 319 3.69 11.99 -11.25
CA GLY A 319 4.34 13.30 -11.40
C GLY A 319 5.41 13.61 -10.36
N ASN A 320 6.36 14.47 -10.74
CA ASN A 320 7.52 14.83 -9.93
C ASN A 320 7.15 15.61 -8.66
N LEU A 321 8.03 15.53 -7.66
CA LEU A 321 7.92 16.18 -6.34
C LEU A 321 8.12 17.71 -6.35
N SER A 322 8.11 18.30 -7.53
CA SER A 322 8.15 19.74 -7.73
C SER A 322 6.78 20.35 -7.40
N HIS A 323 6.66 20.91 -6.20
CA HIS A 323 5.56 21.81 -5.77
C HIS A 323 5.28 22.97 -6.75
N LEU A 324 6.16 23.19 -7.73
CA LEU A 324 6.18 24.30 -8.69
C LEU A 324 5.87 23.92 -10.15
N MET A 325 5.48 22.67 -10.45
CA MET A 325 5.23 22.22 -11.83
C MET A 325 3.73 22.11 -12.15
N PRO A 326 3.09 23.19 -12.63
CA PRO A 326 1.68 23.15 -13.03
C PRO A 326 1.43 22.43 -14.37
N ASN A 327 2.31 21.55 -14.89
CA ASN A 327 2.23 21.07 -16.30
C ASN A 327 2.95 19.74 -16.69
N SER A 328 3.03 18.68 -15.87
CA SER A 328 3.56 17.39 -16.40
C SER A 328 2.97 16.09 -15.80
N GLY A 329 2.23 15.32 -16.63
CA GLY A 329 1.96 13.89 -16.43
C GLY A 329 0.58 13.38 -16.86
N LEU A 330 0.31 12.08 -16.69
CA LEU A 330 -1.02 11.48 -17.00
C LEU A 330 -2.08 11.83 -15.94
N LEU A 331 -1.65 11.84 -14.67
CA LEU A 331 -2.44 12.28 -13.51
C LEU A 331 -2.36 13.80 -13.28
N HIS A 332 -1.72 14.54 -14.18
CA HIS A 332 -1.66 15.99 -14.15
C HIS A 332 -3.06 16.61 -14.25
N GLY A 333 -3.36 17.56 -13.37
CA GLY A 333 -4.68 18.18 -13.28
C GLY A 333 -5.69 17.39 -12.44
N ALA A 334 -5.23 16.51 -11.54
CA ALA A 334 -5.97 16.22 -10.31
C ALA A 334 -6.18 17.55 -9.55
N LEU A 335 -7.44 17.88 -9.27
CA LEU A 335 -7.82 19.17 -8.70
C LEU A 335 -8.05 19.02 -7.20
N ALA A 336 -7.61 20.01 -6.42
CA ALA A 336 -8.04 20.13 -5.03
C ALA A 336 -9.56 20.36 -5.02
N VAL A 337 -10.30 19.49 -4.34
CA VAL A 337 -11.77 19.55 -4.30
C VAL A 337 -12.21 20.83 -3.61
N LYS A 338 -13.15 21.56 -4.23
CA LYS A 338 -13.76 22.73 -3.60
C LYS A 338 -14.83 22.30 -2.61
N ALA A 339 -14.76 22.87 -1.40
CA ALA A 339 -15.74 22.63 -0.37
C ALA A 339 -17.10 23.26 -0.72
N THR A 340 -18.16 22.64 -0.21
CA THR A 340 -19.52 23.15 -0.21
C THR A 340 -19.85 23.84 1.13
N ALA A 341 -21.05 24.39 1.27
CA ALA A 341 -21.50 24.99 2.53
C ALA A 341 -21.88 23.97 3.62
N GLU A 342 -21.90 22.67 3.29
CA GLU A 342 -22.21 21.56 4.20
C GLU A 342 -20.95 20.86 4.72
N ASP A 343 -19.80 21.17 4.14
CA ASP A 343 -18.51 20.59 4.52
C ASP A 343 -17.96 21.26 5.79
N VAL A 344 -17.57 20.43 6.77
CA VAL A 344 -17.16 20.88 8.13
C VAL A 344 -15.69 21.23 8.23
N GLU A 345 -14.82 20.48 7.55
CA GLU A 345 -13.38 20.71 7.49
C GLU A 345 -13.02 21.30 6.14
N VAL A 346 -12.70 22.60 6.15
CA VAL A 346 -12.48 23.41 4.97
C VAL A 346 -11.30 24.34 5.25
N ASN A 347 -10.32 24.36 4.35
CA ASN A 347 -9.14 25.17 4.56
C ASN A 347 -9.40 26.68 4.33
N PRO A 348 -8.47 27.59 4.71
CA PRO A 348 -8.63 29.03 4.53
C PRO A 348 -8.96 29.47 3.10
N TYR A 349 -8.62 28.67 2.09
CA TYR A 349 -8.83 28.93 0.66
C TYR A 349 -10.07 28.23 0.07
N GLY A 350 -10.90 27.61 0.91
CA GLY A 350 -12.18 27.00 0.51
C GLY A 350 -12.02 25.65 -0.21
N TYR A 351 -10.95 24.91 0.04
CA TYR A 351 -10.81 23.52 -0.41
C TYR A 351 -11.22 22.54 0.70
N LEU A 352 -11.72 21.37 0.30
CA LEU A 352 -12.10 20.26 1.18
C LEU A 352 -10.83 19.56 1.71
N GLN A 353 -10.28 20.14 2.77
CA GLN A 353 -9.01 19.82 3.44
C GLN A 353 -9.14 20.27 4.90
N GLN A 354 -8.36 19.69 5.84
CA GLN A 354 -8.39 20.16 7.23
C GLN A 354 -8.03 21.65 7.33
N THR A 355 -8.68 22.31 8.28
CA THR A 355 -8.59 23.74 8.54
C THR A 355 -7.15 24.22 8.79
N THR A 356 -6.28 23.35 9.32
CA THR A 356 -4.85 23.62 9.60
C THR A 356 -3.96 23.72 8.36
N TYR A 357 -4.43 23.31 7.18
CA TYR A 357 -3.59 23.22 5.98
C TYR A 357 -3.74 24.40 5.02
N SER A 358 -2.76 25.31 5.07
CA SER A 358 -2.74 26.55 4.29
C SER A 358 -2.38 26.40 2.80
N ASN A 359 -2.55 25.22 2.20
CA ASN A 359 -2.33 25.02 0.76
C ASN A 359 -3.39 25.75 -0.08
N HIS A 360 -2.96 26.76 -0.83
CA HIS A 360 -3.80 27.61 -1.68
C HIS A 360 -3.95 27.09 -3.12
N LEU A 361 -3.09 26.14 -3.53
CA LEU A 361 -2.98 25.73 -4.92
C LEU A 361 -4.18 24.86 -5.33
N PRO A 362 -4.77 25.10 -6.52
CA PRO A 362 -5.97 24.37 -6.99
C PRO A 362 -5.67 22.96 -7.51
N TYR A 363 -4.42 22.51 -7.41
CA TYR A 363 -3.92 21.23 -7.89
C TYR A 363 -3.20 20.49 -6.77
N VAL A 364 -3.13 19.17 -6.90
CA VAL A 364 -2.39 18.29 -5.98
C VAL A 364 -0.92 18.68 -5.93
N THR A 365 -0.36 18.76 -4.72
CA THR A 365 1.04 19.11 -4.47
C THR A 365 1.77 18.02 -3.68
N ARG A 366 3.08 17.91 -3.92
CA ARG A 366 4.07 17.16 -3.14
C ARG A 366 5.38 17.97 -3.08
N ALA A 367 6.21 17.66 -2.11
CA ALA A 367 7.55 18.18 -1.91
C ALA A 367 8.43 17.06 -1.33
N ASN A 368 9.71 17.03 -1.73
CA ASN A 368 10.75 16.19 -1.14
C ASN A 368 11.46 16.89 0.05
N THR A 369 10.82 17.88 0.66
CA THR A 369 11.36 18.66 1.78
C THR A 369 10.30 18.84 2.86
N ILE A 370 10.70 19.05 4.11
CA ILE A 370 9.83 19.60 5.16
C ILE A 370 10.47 20.89 5.63
N CYS A 371 9.85 22.04 5.36
CA CYS A 371 10.37 23.35 5.74
C CYS A 371 11.85 23.61 5.38
N GLY A 372 12.28 23.12 4.21
CA GLY A 372 13.65 23.26 3.73
C GLY A 372 14.64 22.22 4.27
N TYR A 373 14.21 21.31 5.14
CA TYR A 373 14.94 20.07 5.43
C TYR A 373 14.74 19.12 4.27
N ASP A 374 15.82 18.80 3.57
CA ASP A 374 15.77 17.85 2.45
C ASP A 374 15.54 16.42 2.97
N LEU A 375 14.47 15.78 2.48
CA LEU A 375 14.14 14.40 2.79
C LEU A 375 14.89 13.40 1.91
N THR A 376 15.53 13.86 0.84
CA THR A 376 16.36 13.02 -0.04
C THR A 376 17.53 12.41 0.74
N THR A 377 18.12 11.40 0.12
CA THR A 377 19.22 10.60 0.63
C THR A 377 20.57 11.21 0.27
N ASP A 378 20.81 12.45 0.68
CA ASP A 378 22.16 13.05 0.61
C ASP A 378 23.16 12.22 1.42
N ASP A 379 24.00 11.45 0.74
CA ASP A 379 25.38 11.06 1.09
C ASP A 379 25.70 10.82 2.60
N CYS A 380 24.79 10.19 3.35
CA CYS A 380 25.08 9.67 4.70
C CYS A 380 25.98 8.43 4.62
N TYR A 381 27.22 8.63 4.15
CA TYR A 381 28.32 7.71 4.42
C TYR A 381 28.69 7.85 5.90
N ASP A 382 28.88 6.72 6.58
CA ASP A 382 29.56 6.76 7.87
C ASP A 382 30.97 7.34 7.67
N SER A 383 31.52 7.96 8.72
CA SER A 383 32.85 8.60 8.65
C SER A 383 34.01 7.67 8.27
N ASP A 384 33.78 6.35 8.23
CA ASP A 384 34.72 5.32 7.78
C ASP A 384 34.51 4.86 6.31
N GLY A 385 33.52 5.43 5.62
CA GLY A 385 33.15 5.09 4.23
C GLY A 385 32.33 3.80 4.08
N SER A 386 31.90 3.19 5.18
CA SER A 386 30.84 2.19 5.13
C SER A 386 29.49 2.88 4.86
N THR A 387 28.58 2.17 4.21
CA THR A 387 27.23 2.68 3.98
C THR A 387 26.48 2.60 5.31
N ALA A 388 26.21 3.75 5.93
CA ALA A 388 25.46 3.82 7.18
C ALA A 388 24.08 3.18 6.95
N ASN A 389 23.85 2.02 7.56
CA ASN A 389 22.63 1.25 7.28
C ASN A 389 21.39 1.81 8.00
N SER A 390 21.56 2.79 8.89
CA SER A 390 20.53 3.35 9.77
C SER A 390 19.85 4.62 9.26
N ILE A 391 20.55 5.52 8.57
CA ILE A 391 20.04 6.86 8.22
C ILE A 391 19.44 6.89 6.79
N ARG A 392 18.93 5.76 6.28
CA ARG A 392 18.75 5.61 4.83
C ARG A 392 17.64 6.47 4.20
N THR A 393 16.50 6.69 4.87
CA THR A 393 15.39 7.47 4.27
C THR A 393 14.44 8.06 5.31
N ALA A 394 13.69 9.10 4.91
CA ALA A 394 12.45 9.51 5.60
C ALA A 394 11.33 8.43 5.52
N TRP A 395 11.49 7.47 4.61
CA TRP A 395 10.59 6.36 4.38
C TRP A 395 10.89 5.19 5.34
N PRO A 396 9.88 4.42 5.77
CA PRO A 396 10.10 3.19 6.51
C PRO A 396 10.93 2.16 5.71
N GLN A 397 11.62 1.29 6.43
CA GLN A 397 12.62 0.37 5.87
C GLN A 397 12.19 -1.09 5.94
N CYS A 398 12.64 -1.88 4.96
CA CYS A 398 12.28 -3.28 4.78
C CYS A 398 12.64 -4.17 5.98
N ASP A 399 13.88 -4.07 6.49
CA ASP A 399 14.35 -4.87 7.62
C ASP A 399 13.54 -4.58 8.89
N SER A 400 13.33 -3.29 9.20
CA SER A 400 12.53 -2.85 10.36
C SER A 400 11.09 -3.36 10.32
N TYR A 401 10.46 -3.34 9.13
CA TYR A 401 9.13 -3.91 8.95
C TYR A 401 9.12 -5.42 9.16
N ASN A 402 10.08 -6.15 8.58
CA ASN A 402 10.14 -7.62 8.70
C ASN A 402 10.38 -8.07 10.14
N ASP A 403 11.29 -7.40 10.86
CA ASP A 403 11.54 -7.66 12.28
C ASP A 403 10.25 -7.43 13.10
N ALA A 404 9.62 -6.25 12.99
CA ALA A 404 8.39 -5.92 13.72
C ALA A 404 7.20 -6.82 13.33
N ALA A 405 7.06 -7.18 12.05
CA ALA A 405 6.04 -8.11 11.57
C ALA A 405 6.26 -9.53 12.12
N SER A 406 7.51 -9.97 12.29
CA SER A 406 7.83 -11.27 12.88
C SER A 406 7.54 -11.34 14.38
N GLU A 407 7.56 -10.20 15.07
CA GLU A 407 7.20 -10.07 16.49
C GLU A 407 5.70 -9.78 16.72
N THR A 408 4.94 -9.51 15.65
CA THR A 408 3.51 -9.16 15.74
C THR A 408 2.66 -10.40 16.04
N THR A 409 2.05 -10.45 17.23
CA THR A 409 1.24 -11.60 17.72
C THR A 409 -0.25 -11.29 17.87
N SER A 410 -0.69 -10.08 17.54
CA SER A 410 -2.09 -9.65 17.73
C SER A 410 -2.55 -8.62 16.72
N LEU A 411 -3.86 -8.51 16.55
CA LEU A 411 -4.49 -7.51 15.68
C LEU A 411 -4.17 -6.07 16.14
N VAL A 412 -3.96 -5.86 17.45
CA VAL A 412 -3.57 -4.55 18.03
C VAL A 412 -2.12 -4.20 17.73
N GLU A 413 -1.20 -5.18 17.83
CA GLU A 413 0.20 -4.99 17.42
C GLU A 413 0.31 -4.75 15.91
N LEU A 414 -0.43 -5.51 15.10
CA LEU A 414 -0.50 -5.32 13.64
C LEU A 414 -1.00 -3.92 13.31
N ASN A 415 -2.08 -3.47 13.94
CA ASN A 415 -2.58 -2.11 13.75
C ASN A 415 -1.56 -1.04 14.14
N THR A 416 -0.81 -1.25 15.23
CA THR A 416 0.25 -0.34 15.67
C THR A 416 1.36 -0.24 14.62
N LEU A 417 1.83 -1.37 14.11
CA LEU A 417 2.80 -1.45 13.01
C LEU A 417 2.29 -0.70 11.78
N LEU A 418 1.09 -1.00 11.29
CA LEU A 418 0.55 -0.38 10.08
C LEU A 418 0.30 1.13 10.24
N ASN A 419 -0.16 1.61 11.41
CA ASN A 419 -0.32 3.04 11.67
C ASN A 419 1.04 3.77 11.73
N SER A 420 2.10 3.14 12.27
CA SER A 420 3.45 3.73 12.29
C SER A 420 3.98 3.97 10.87
N LEU A 421 3.88 2.95 10.02
CA LEU A 421 4.25 3.02 8.60
C LEU A 421 3.45 4.09 7.85
N HIS A 422 2.13 4.09 8.05
CA HIS A 422 1.19 5.06 7.47
C HIS A 422 1.53 6.49 7.85
N GLY A 423 1.71 6.80 9.14
CA GLY A 423 2.05 8.14 9.59
C GLY A 423 3.31 8.68 8.92
N SER A 424 4.37 7.85 8.87
CA SER A 424 5.64 8.24 8.27
C SER A 424 5.55 8.44 6.74
N VAL A 425 4.77 7.60 6.02
CA VAL A 425 4.72 7.67 4.54
C VAL A 425 4.12 8.98 4.02
N HIS A 426 3.20 9.61 4.76
CA HIS A 426 2.59 10.88 4.37
C HIS A 426 3.61 12.00 4.26
N LEU A 427 4.27 12.36 5.37
CA LEU A 427 5.23 13.47 5.34
C LEU A 427 6.48 13.11 4.54
N ALA A 428 6.87 11.83 4.45
CA ALA A 428 7.92 11.38 3.54
C ALA A 428 7.56 11.58 2.05
N GLY A 429 6.42 11.10 1.57
CA GLY A 429 6.03 11.24 0.17
C GLY A 429 5.47 12.61 -0.21
N GLY A 430 5.07 13.39 0.80
CA GLY A 430 4.32 14.63 0.63
C GLY A 430 5.11 15.89 0.97
N GLY A 431 5.84 15.92 2.08
CA GLY A 431 6.59 17.09 2.54
C GLY A 431 5.77 18.37 2.81
N THR A 432 6.47 19.44 3.17
CA THR A 432 5.95 20.81 3.30
C THR A 432 6.87 21.82 2.63
N TYR A 433 6.30 22.91 2.15
CA TYR A 433 7.02 23.98 1.45
C TYR A 433 6.57 25.36 1.97
N ASP A 434 7.28 26.41 1.58
CA ASP A 434 6.91 27.80 1.94
C ASP A 434 6.81 28.03 3.48
N CYS A 435 7.71 27.42 4.26
CA CYS A 435 7.78 27.63 5.71
C CYS A 435 8.51 28.93 6.09
N ALA A 436 8.21 29.45 7.28
CA ALA A 436 8.78 30.71 7.78
C ALA A 436 10.11 30.53 8.55
N SER A 437 10.63 29.31 8.65
CA SER A 437 11.74 28.91 9.51
C SER A 437 13.11 29.17 8.90
N GLY A 438 14.04 29.74 9.67
CA GLY A 438 15.32 30.38 9.26
C GLY A 438 16.34 29.59 8.41
N GLY A 439 15.98 28.42 7.91
CA GLY A 439 16.73 27.60 6.97
C GLY A 439 17.70 26.64 7.66
N PHE A 440 17.80 25.45 7.07
CA PHE A 440 18.80 24.41 7.33
C PHE A 440 20.20 25.01 7.56
N GLU A 441 20.60 26.01 6.76
CA GLU A 441 21.87 26.75 6.84
C GLU A 441 22.11 27.44 8.20
N THR A 442 21.08 28.08 8.77
CA THR A 442 21.20 28.77 10.07
C THR A 442 21.43 27.78 11.21
N VAL A 443 20.80 26.61 11.11
CA VAL A 443 20.93 25.55 12.11
C VAL A 443 22.25 24.81 11.96
N HIS A 444 22.66 24.50 10.74
CA HIS A 444 23.96 23.90 10.44
C HIS A 444 25.10 24.81 10.92
N ALA A 445 25.01 26.12 10.71
CA ALA A 445 25.98 27.08 11.24
C ALA A 445 26.06 27.12 12.78
N ALA A 446 24.97 26.80 13.49
CA ALA A 446 24.93 26.76 14.96
C ALA A 446 25.39 25.41 15.53
N VAL A 447 24.96 24.31 14.91
CA VAL A 447 25.30 22.93 15.35
C VAL A 447 26.75 22.57 14.99
N GLY A 448 27.23 23.05 13.84
CA GLY A 448 28.56 22.78 13.31
C GLY A 448 28.73 21.35 12.76
N ASP A 449 29.67 21.18 11.83
CA ASP A 449 29.85 19.95 11.04
C ASP A 449 29.99 18.66 11.88
N ILE A 450 30.56 18.75 13.08
CA ILE A 450 30.81 17.60 13.97
C ILE A 450 29.50 16.97 14.47
N TYR A 451 28.51 17.80 14.79
CA TYR A 451 27.23 17.36 15.34
C TYR A 451 26.12 17.37 14.28
N TRP A 452 26.43 17.86 13.08
CA TRP A 452 25.45 18.12 12.03
C TRP A 452 24.68 16.87 11.63
N GLU A 453 25.35 15.76 11.30
CA GLU A 453 24.65 14.55 10.83
C GLU A 453 23.72 13.95 11.90
N LYS A 454 24.13 13.92 13.17
CA LYS A 454 23.28 13.44 14.29
C LYS A 454 22.06 14.33 14.46
N TYR A 455 22.26 15.65 14.45
CA TYR A 455 21.17 16.61 14.54
C TYR A 455 20.26 16.58 13.30
N ARG A 456 20.82 16.34 12.10
CA ARG A 456 20.11 16.22 10.84
C ARG A 456 19.21 14.99 10.84
N SER A 457 19.72 13.82 11.24
CA SER A 457 18.89 12.60 11.39
C SER A 457 17.74 12.85 12.35
N PHE A 458 18.05 13.31 13.57
CA PHE A 458 17.07 13.66 14.59
C PHE A 458 15.99 14.63 14.10
N THR A 459 16.38 15.72 13.43
CA THR A 459 15.43 16.70 12.91
C THR A 459 14.63 16.20 11.71
N LYS A 460 15.16 15.31 10.87
CA LYS A 460 14.36 14.61 9.85
C LYS A 460 13.29 13.74 10.53
N SER A 461 13.66 12.90 11.50
CA SER A 461 12.72 12.01 12.20
C SER A 461 11.64 12.80 12.97
N LEU A 462 12.03 13.89 13.67
CA LEU A 462 11.09 14.84 14.27
C LEU A 462 10.16 15.48 13.23
N ALA A 463 10.70 15.95 12.11
CA ALA A 463 9.94 16.60 11.05
C ALA A 463 8.92 15.64 10.41
N ILE A 464 9.26 14.36 10.19
CA ILE A 464 8.32 13.35 9.66
C ILE A 464 7.17 13.08 10.63
N LYS A 465 7.40 13.20 11.94
CA LYS A 465 6.36 13.12 12.99
C LYS A 465 5.73 14.47 13.35
N SER A 466 5.93 15.52 12.53
CA SER A 466 5.36 16.85 12.84
C SER A 466 3.85 16.94 12.67
N TYR A 467 3.23 16.09 11.85
CA TYR A 467 1.78 16.01 11.74
C TYR A 467 1.12 15.54 13.07
N ASP A 468 1.78 14.68 13.86
CA ASP A 468 1.28 14.21 15.18
C ASP A 468 1.17 15.35 16.20
N PHE A 469 1.79 16.51 15.93
CA PHE A 469 1.64 17.72 16.73
C PHE A 469 0.62 18.70 16.14
N TRP A 470 0.49 18.73 14.81
CA TRP A 470 -0.44 19.66 14.14
C TRP A 470 -1.91 19.27 14.32
N ASP A 471 -2.20 18.00 14.57
CA ASP A 471 -3.58 17.50 14.60
C ASP A 471 -4.20 17.36 16.02
N PRO A 472 -3.61 16.66 17.01
CA PRO A 472 -4.19 16.53 18.35
C PRO A 472 -3.75 17.60 19.37
N LEU A 473 -2.55 18.21 19.21
CA LEU A 473 -1.96 19.13 20.19
C LEU A 473 -1.96 20.61 19.75
N GLY A 474 -2.25 20.85 18.47
CA GLY A 474 -2.09 22.13 17.84
C GLY A 474 -3.18 23.14 18.19
N ASP A 475 -2.91 24.00 19.17
CA ASP A 475 -3.58 25.30 19.35
C ASP A 475 -3.24 26.23 18.15
N PHE A 476 -3.67 25.85 16.94
CA PHE A 476 -3.52 26.65 15.73
C PHE A 476 -4.71 27.58 15.56
N GLU A 477 -4.44 28.88 15.67
CA GLU A 477 -5.35 29.91 15.19
C GLU A 477 -5.20 29.99 13.67
N CYS A 478 -6.18 29.41 12.96
CA CYS A 478 -6.26 29.44 11.50
C CYS A 478 -7.22 30.55 11.02
N PRO A 479 -6.98 31.11 9.82
CA PRO A 479 -7.93 32.02 9.18
C PRO A 479 -9.26 31.31 8.95
N VAL A 480 -10.37 32.06 9.00
CA VAL A 480 -11.71 31.51 8.77
C VAL A 480 -11.77 30.78 7.42
N PRO A 481 -12.36 29.58 7.32
CA PRO A 481 -12.47 28.85 6.07
C PRO A 481 -13.04 29.70 4.92
N GLY A 482 -12.40 29.63 3.75
CA GLY A 482 -12.75 30.42 2.57
C GLY A 482 -12.55 31.95 2.69
N SER A 483 -11.96 32.47 3.77
CA SER A 483 -11.66 33.91 3.90
C SER A 483 -10.49 34.39 3.05
N CYS A 484 -9.68 33.46 2.54
CA CYS A 484 -8.46 33.75 1.79
C CYS A 484 -8.65 33.65 0.28
N ASP A 485 -8.11 34.65 -0.42
CA ASP A 485 -8.25 34.77 -1.88
C ASP A 485 -7.30 33.82 -2.61
N THR A 486 -7.88 32.84 -3.31
CA THR A 486 -7.15 31.91 -4.20
C THR A 486 -6.49 32.60 -5.40
N THR A 487 -6.90 33.83 -5.72
CA THR A 487 -6.34 34.65 -6.81
C THR A 487 -5.22 35.58 -6.36
N SER A 488 -4.84 35.54 -5.07
CA SER A 488 -3.66 36.20 -4.51
C SER A 488 -2.36 35.54 -4.99
N THR A 489 -2.10 35.62 -6.30
CA THR A 489 -0.93 35.04 -6.98
C THR A 489 0.36 35.83 -6.73
N THR A 490 0.51 36.48 -5.57
CA THR A 490 1.81 36.85 -5.01
C THR A 490 2.51 35.58 -4.52
N TYR A 491 2.81 34.72 -5.49
CA TYR A 491 3.77 33.66 -5.43
C TYR A 491 5.12 34.29 -5.02
N VAL A 492 5.43 34.22 -3.73
CA VAL A 492 6.76 34.55 -3.24
C VAL A 492 7.69 33.51 -3.84
N SER A 493 8.63 33.94 -4.68
CA SER A 493 9.48 32.95 -5.35
C SER A 493 10.31 32.22 -4.28
N PRO A 494 10.57 30.90 -4.42
CA PRO A 494 11.27 30.10 -3.41
C PRO A 494 12.62 30.68 -2.96
N ASN A 495 13.25 31.51 -3.80
CA ASN A 495 14.58 32.08 -3.58
C ASN A 495 14.58 33.57 -3.20
N THR A 496 13.42 34.20 -2.96
CA THR A 496 13.34 35.66 -2.72
C THR A 496 12.54 36.01 -1.48
N SER A 497 13.27 36.12 -0.36
CA SER A 497 12.83 36.52 0.98
C SER A 497 11.73 35.66 1.61
N TRP A 498 12.03 35.20 2.83
CA TRP A 498 11.11 34.75 3.88
C TRP A 498 9.64 35.05 3.64
N PRO A 499 8.74 34.05 3.65
CA PRO A 499 7.32 34.32 3.49
C PRO A 499 6.87 35.31 4.55
N ASP A 500 6.13 36.32 4.11
CA ASP A 500 5.73 37.44 4.94
C ASP A 500 4.97 36.92 6.18
N PRO A 501 5.52 37.07 7.41
CA PRO A 501 4.84 36.62 8.62
C PRO A 501 3.57 37.43 8.92
N SER A 502 3.32 38.53 8.18
CA SER A 502 2.04 39.25 8.20
C SER A 502 1.00 38.71 7.20
N ASN A 503 1.29 37.65 6.45
CA ASN A 503 0.30 36.98 5.59
C ASN A 503 -0.86 36.43 6.46
N PRO A 504 -2.07 37.01 6.37
CA PRO A 504 -3.20 36.66 7.23
C PRO A 504 -3.85 35.32 6.87
N CYS A 505 -3.29 34.61 5.89
CA CYS A 505 -3.82 33.35 5.34
C CYS A 505 -2.98 32.12 5.73
N ARG A 506 -2.26 32.22 6.85
CA ARG A 506 -1.50 31.14 7.49
C ARG A 506 -2.06 30.85 8.86
N CYS A 507 -2.02 29.59 9.27
CA CYS A 507 -2.28 29.21 10.64
C CYS A 507 -1.08 29.59 11.52
N SER A 508 -1.35 30.10 12.72
CA SER A 508 -0.35 30.42 13.74
C SER A 508 -0.63 29.67 15.03
N HIS A 509 0.37 28.95 15.55
CA HIS A 509 0.25 28.31 16.85
C HIS A 509 0.28 29.34 18.00
N THR A 510 -0.49 29.15 19.07
CA THR A 510 -0.36 29.92 20.32
C THR A 510 1.06 29.95 20.92
N LEU A 511 1.88 28.92 20.65
CA LEU A 511 3.30 28.84 21.03
C LEU A 511 4.21 29.80 20.23
N THR A 512 3.66 30.66 19.37
CA THR A 512 4.43 31.68 18.61
C THR A 512 5.16 32.70 19.48
N ALA A 513 4.87 32.79 20.78
CA ALA A 513 5.65 33.54 21.78
C ALA A 513 6.95 32.81 22.24
N TYR A 514 7.54 31.96 21.40
CA TYR A 514 8.75 31.18 21.74
C TYR A 514 10.02 32.03 21.96
N GLU A 515 9.98 33.33 21.62
CA GLU A 515 11.03 34.28 21.99
C GLU A 515 11.19 34.41 23.51
N ASP A 516 10.11 34.18 24.28
CA ASP A 516 10.07 34.26 25.75
C ASP A 516 10.30 32.90 26.45
N LEU A 517 10.39 31.78 25.72
CA LEU A 517 10.60 30.46 26.33
C LEU A 517 11.98 30.34 26.99
N SER A 518 12.00 29.92 28.25
CA SER A 518 13.25 29.66 28.96
C SER A 518 13.84 28.30 28.56
N THR A 519 15.14 28.10 28.80
CA THR A 519 15.80 26.79 28.62
C THR A 519 15.16 25.65 29.41
N TYR A 520 14.40 25.95 30.48
CA TYR A 520 13.60 24.96 31.20
C TYR A 520 12.37 24.52 30.39
N ASP A 521 11.68 25.45 29.75
CA ASP A 521 10.48 25.15 28.95
C ASP A 521 10.84 24.32 27.71
N PHE A 522 12.00 24.61 27.10
CA PHE A 522 12.58 23.76 26.06
C PHE A 522 12.83 22.32 26.52
N SER A 523 13.29 22.10 27.75
CA SER A 523 13.54 20.73 28.25
C SER A 523 12.26 19.90 28.38
N ARG A 524 11.12 20.55 28.69
CA ARG A 524 9.80 19.90 28.69
C ARG A 524 9.26 19.64 27.30
N LEU A 525 9.50 20.53 26.35
CA LEU A 525 9.17 20.26 24.95
C LEU A 525 9.98 19.07 24.43
N LEU A 526 11.27 18.97 24.76
CA LEU A 526 12.09 17.79 24.44
C LEU A 526 11.59 16.50 25.12
N GLU A 527 11.05 16.57 26.34
CA GLU A 527 10.43 15.43 27.02
C GLU A 527 9.20 14.94 26.23
N VAL A 528 8.33 15.85 25.77
CA VAL A 528 7.16 15.52 24.91
C VAL A 528 7.58 15.01 23.53
N PHE A 529 8.60 15.61 22.90
CA PHE A 529 9.17 15.11 21.63
C PHE A 529 9.79 13.72 21.80
N SER A 530 10.50 13.48 22.90
CA SER A 530 11.09 12.19 23.27
C SER A 530 10.00 11.14 23.47
N GLU A 531 8.95 11.42 24.25
CA GLU A 531 7.82 10.49 24.43
C GLU A 531 7.15 10.12 23.10
N ILE A 532 6.92 11.10 22.21
CA ILE A 532 6.28 10.84 20.91
C ILE A 532 7.20 10.02 19.99
N VAL A 533 8.46 10.38 19.82
CA VAL A 533 9.35 9.65 18.88
C VAL A 533 9.84 8.31 19.47
N HIS A 534 9.87 8.13 20.80
CA HIS A 534 10.13 6.81 21.41
C HIS A 534 9.03 5.77 21.17
N THR A 535 7.88 6.14 20.60
CA THR A 535 6.88 5.18 20.09
C THR A 535 7.17 4.71 18.65
N SER A 536 8.27 5.18 18.03
CA SER A 536 8.64 4.87 16.65
C SER A 536 10.00 4.17 16.54
N ASP A 537 10.30 3.59 15.38
CA ASP A 537 11.53 2.85 15.09
C ASP A 537 12.82 3.72 15.12
N HIS A 538 12.69 5.04 15.33
CA HIS A 538 13.79 6.02 15.32
C HIS A 538 14.42 6.31 16.70
N ILE A 539 14.24 5.45 17.71
CA ILE A 539 14.76 5.65 19.08
C ILE A 539 16.26 6.02 19.09
N THR A 540 17.07 5.37 18.24
CA THR A 540 18.51 5.64 18.17
C THR A 540 18.82 7.05 17.64
N ASP A 541 18.09 7.54 16.63
CA ASP A 541 18.27 8.89 16.10
C ASP A 541 17.88 9.96 17.13
N VAL A 542 16.86 9.68 17.95
CA VAL A 542 16.42 10.55 19.06
C VAL A 542 17.50 10.66 20.11
N ASP A 543 17.99 9.53 20.62
CA ASP A 543 19.00 9.51 21.68
C ASP A 543 20.31 10.20 21.22
N GLU A 544 20.73 9.96 19.97
CA GLU A 544 21.92 10.61 19.41
C GLU A 544 21.72 12.11 19.14
N GLY A 545 20.52 12.53 18.71
CA GLY A 545 20.17 13.94 18.50
C GLY A 545 20.06 14.73 19.81
N LEU A 546 19.44 14.15 20.83
CA LEU A 546 19.37 14.71 22.18
C LEU A 546 20.76 14.81 22.82
N LEU A 547 21.62 13.81 22.62
CA LEU A 547 23.03 13.87 23.03
C LEU A 547 23.77 14.99 22.30
N ALA A 548 23.63 15.08 20.98
CA ALA A 548 24.24 16.14 20.18
C ALA A 548 23.80 17.54 20.65
N LEU A 549 22.51 17.73 20.93
CA LEU A 549 21.98 18.96 21.54
C LEU A 549 22.59 19.25 22.91
N GLY A 550 22.86 18.23 23.73
CA GLY A 550 23.47 18.37 25.05
C GLY A 550 24.92 18.85 25.04
N GLU A 551 25.66 18.56 23.97
CA GLU A 551 27.07 18.96 23.78
C GLU A 551 27.21 20.41 23.24
N LEU A 552 26.14 21.02 22.73
CA LEU A 552 26.15 22.41 22.25
C LEU A 552 26.17 23.42 23.41
N ASP A 553 26.88 24.54 23.21
CA ASP A 553 26.77 25.70 24.10
C ASP A 553 25.36 26.30 24.11
N ASP A 554 25.04 27.09 25.14
CA ASP A 554 23.68 27.61 25.35
C ASP A 554 23.11 28.40 24.16
N ALA A 555 23.95 29.13 23.40
CA ALA A 555 23.50 29.94 22.27
C ALA A 555 23.20 29.08 21.04
N ASN A 556 24.10 28.14 20.74
CA ASN A 556 23.94 27.19 19.64
C ASN A 556 22.79 26.20 19.92
N ARG A 557 22.69 25.69 21.15
CA ARG A 557 21.57 24.85 21.61
C ARG A 557 20.23 25.57 21.51
N THR A 558 20.16 26.83 21.95
CA THR A 558 18.93 27.65 21.81
C THR A 558 18.55 27.86 20.34
N THR A 559 19.54 28.04 19.46
CA THR A 559 19.29 28.22 18.01
C THR A 559 18.73 26.94 17.37
N ALA A 560 19.34 25.79 17.67
CA ALA A 560 18.88 24.49 17.23
C ALA A 560 17.45 24.17 17.75
N LEU A 561 17.19 24.40 19.03
CA LEU A 561 15.88 24.17 19.62
C LEU A 561 14.78 25.11 19.07
N ARG A 562 15.11 26.36 18.74
CA ARG A 562 14.18 27.27 18.07
C ARG A 562 13.79 26.77 16.69
N ALA A 563 14.74 26.25 15.91
CA ALA A 563 14.43 25.69 14.59
C ALA A 563 13.49 24.47 14.69
N ILE A 564 13.69 23.60 15.69
CA ILE A 564 12.76 22.50 15.99
C ILE A 564 11.36 23.05 16.27
N ILE A 565 11.20 24.01 17.20
CA ILE A 565 9.90 24.64 17.48
C ILE A 565 9.29 25.29 16.23
N GLU A 566 10.07 25.90 15.35
CA GLU A 566 9.56 26.53 14.12
C GLU A 566 8.96 25.50 13.14
N ILE A 567 9.52 24.29 13.01
CA ILE A 567 8.91 23.20 12.22
C ILE A 567 7.51 22.86 12.76
N TYR A 568 7.40 22.70 14.09
CA TYR A 568 6.15 22.32 14.74
C TYR A 568 5.11 23.44 14.79
N THR A 569 5.52 24.71 14.93
CA THR A 569 4.60 25.85 15.12
C THR A 569 4.31 26.64 13.85
N ARG A 570 5.08 26.44 12.76
CA ARG A 570 4.97 27.18 11.49
C ARG A 570 5.14 26.24 10.28
N PRO A 571 4.22 25.27 10.07
CA PRO A 571 4.35 24.19 9.06
C PRO A 571 4.39 24.64 7.59
N GLY A 572 4.20 25.92 7.31
CA GLY A 572 4.11 26.46 5.95
C GLY A 572 2.88 25.94 5.21
N SER A 573 3.06 25.65 3.93
CA SER A 573 2.11 24.91 3.11
C SER A 573 2.39 23.42 3.21
N VAL A 574 1.51 22.69 3.91
CA VAL A 574 1.52 21.23 3.91
C VAL A 574 0.98 20.73 2.57
N SER A 575 1.69 19.82 1.91
CA SER A 575 1.24 19.28 0.62
C SER A 575 0.04 18.35 0.77
N ASN A 576 -0.67 18.03 -0.30
CA ASN A 576 -1.88 17.21 -0.20
C ASN A 576 -1.58 15.82 0.39
N PHE A 577 -0.54 15.15 -0.11
CA PHE A 577 -0.19 13.80 0.35
C PHE A 577 0.40 13.78 1.77
N ALA A 578 1.01 14.88 2.22
CA ALA A 578 1.56 15.03 3.57
C ALA A 578 0.51 15.06 4.69
N THR A 579 -0.75 15.26 4.33
CA THR A 579 -1.86 15.28 5.28
C THR A 579 -2.44 13.88 5.44
N PRO A 580 -2.41 13.21 6.61
CA PRO A 580 -3.01 11.88 6.72
C PRO A 580 -4.49 11.92 6.30
N PHE A 581 -5.26 12.86 6.84
CA PHE A 581 -6.70 12.98 6.62
C PHE A 581 -7.12 13.41 5.20
N THR A 582 -6.31 14.15 4.45
CA THR A 582 -6.70 14.72 3.14
C THR A 582 -5.84 14.19 1.98
N SER A 583 -4.88 13.31 2.27
CA SER A 583 -4.00 12.60 1.33
C SER A 583 -4.74 11.94 0.18
N VAL A 584 -5.99 11.52 0.38
CA VAL A 584 -6.94 11.03 -0.63
C VAL A 584 -7.04 11.95 -1.85
N ASN A 585 -6.89 13.28 -1.69
CA ASN A 585 -6.81 14.24 -2.80
C ASN A 585 -5.67 13.91 -3.78
N ASP A 586 -4.59 13.27 -3.31
CA ASP A 586 -3.46 12.86 -4.12
C ASP A 586 -3.68 11.45 -4.72
N PRO A 587 -3.61 11.27 -6.04
CA PRO A 587 -3.71 9.96 -6.66
C PRO A 587 -2.67 8.92 -6.18
N MET A 588 -1.55 9.33 -5.59
CA MET A 588 -0.53 8.43 -5.05
C MET A 588 -0.98 7.73 -3.75
N PHE A 589 -2.02 8.25 -3.09
CA PHE A 589 -2.67 7.62 -1.93
C PHE A 589 -3.02 6.16 -2.18
N TRP A 590 -3.70 5.88 -3.29
CA TRP A 590 -4.32 4.59 -3.56
C TRP A 590 -3.32 3.42 -3.62
N PRO A 591 -2.24 3.46 -4.43
CA PRO A 591 -1.26 2.37 -4.42
C PRO A 591 -0.46 2.27 -3.11
N ILE A 592 -0.27 3.37 -2.36
CA ILE A 592 0.44 3.32 -1.07
C ILE A 592 -0.42 2.70 0.03
N HIS A 593 -1.70 3.04 0.13
CA HIS A 593 -2.56 2.62 1.24
C HIS A 593 -3.07 1.18 1.09
N ASN A 594 -3.06 0.67 -0.14
CA ASN A 594 -3.34 -0.73 -0.47
C ASN A 594 -2.32 -1.70 0.18
N ASN A 595 -1.12 -1.24 0.52
CA ASN A 595 -0.11 -2.02 1.25
C ASN A 595 -0.58 -2.42 2.66
N PHE A 596 -1.31 -1.56 3.36
CA PHE A 596 -1.76 -1.87 4.73
C PHE A 596 -2.77 -3.02 4.73
N GLU A 597 -3.64 -3.06 3.72
CA GLU A 597 -4.54 -4.19 3.49
C GLU A 597 -3.77 -5.43 3.00
N HIS A 598 -2.75 -5.28 2.16
CA HIS A 598 -1.87 -6.38 1.72
C HIS A 598 -1.20 -7.08 2.90
N SER A 599 -0.56 -6.33 3.80
CA SER A 599 -0.02 -6.85 5.06
C SER A 599 -1.08 -7.57 5.89
N TYR A 600 -2.26 -6.97 6.07
CA TYR A 600 -3.36 -7.58 6.81
C TYR A 600 -3.85 -8.90 6.18
N VAL A 601 -3.91 -8.99 4.85
CA VAL A 601 -4.22 -10.22 4.11
C VAL A 601 -3.10 -11.26 4.28
N TYR A 602 -1.83 -10.87 4.25
CA TYR A 602 -0.71 -11.75 4.57
C TYR A 602 -0.85 -12.36 5.98
N PHE A 603 -1.14 -11.55 7.01
CA PHE A 603 -1.39 -12.05 8.36
C PHE A 603 -2.61 -12.97 8.43
N GLN A 604 -3.73 -12.64 7.75
CA GLN A 604 -4.91 -13.52 7.73
C GLN A 604 -4.67 -14.87 7.04
N LEU A 605 -3.80 -14.94 6.03
CA LEU A 605 -3.52 -16.19 5.32
C LEU A 605 -2.44 -17.04 6.01
N THR A 606 -1.49 -16.41 6.69
CA THR A 606 -0.42 -17.11 7.44
C THR A 606 -0.83 -17.48 8.87
N HIS A 607 -1.71 -16.69 9.49
CA HIS A 607 -2.20 -16.86 10.86
C HIS A 607 -3.74 -16.87 10.87
N PRO A 608 -4.41 -17.84 10.23
CA PRO A 608 -5.85 -17.80 9.98
C PRO A 608 -6.69 -17.59 11.25
N MET A 609 -7.66 -16.68 11.18
CA MET A 609 -8.62 -16.31 12.26
C MET A 609 -9.33 -17.48 12.97
N ARG A 610 -9.23 -18.69 12.43
CA ARG A 610 -9.94 -19.90 12.89
C ARG A 610 -9.05 -20.85 13.70
N GLU A 611 -7.73 -20.67 13.70
CA GLU A 611 -6.79 -21.49 14.48
C GLU A 611 -6.37 -20.75 15.76
N PRO A 612 -6.51 -21.36 16.95
CA PRO A 612 -6.40 -20.65 18.23
C PRO A 612 -4.96 -20.36 18.72
N ASP A 613 -3.96 -21.01 18.14
CA ASP A 613 -2.63 -21.13 18.75
C ASP A 613 -1.56 -20.31 17.97
N GLY A 614 -1.61 -18.98 18.07
CA GLY A 614 -0.51 -18.13 17.61
C GLY A 614 -0.80 -16.63 17.56
N PHE A 615 -1.91 -16.22 16.94
CA PHE A 615 -2.24 -14.81 16.70
C PHE A 615 -3.56 -14.41 17.35
N ASN A 616 -3.54 -13.34 18.14
CA ASN A 616 -4.70 -12.83 18.85
C ASN A 616 -5.53 -11.87 17.97
N TRP A 617 -6.54 -12.43 17.32
CA TRP A 617 -7.53 -11.69 16.50
C TRP A 617 -8.60 -10.92 17.30
N SER A 618 -8.48 -10.82 18.62
CA SER A 618 -9.50 -10.14 19.45
C SER A 618 -9.54 -8.64 19.17
N TRP A 619 -10.74 -8.11 18.89
CA TRP A 619 -11.02 -6.68 19.01
C TRP A 619 -11.27 -6.36 20.49
N PRO A 620 -10.39 -5.64 21.21
CA PRO A 620 -10.62 -5.30 22.60
C PRO A 620 -11.82 -4.35 22.72
N VAL A 621 -12.77 -4.71 23.57
CA VAL A 621 -14.06 -4.01 23.75
C VAL A 621 -13.92 -2.74 24.60
N ASP A 622 -12.76 -2.55 25.22
CA ASP A 622 -12.55 -1.60 26.34
C ASP A 622 -11.15 -0.98 26.28
N SER A 623 -10.69 -0.62 25.07
CA SER A 623 -9.42 0.09 24.89
C SER A 623 -9.52 1.48 25.47
N SER A 624 -8.85 1.69 26.60
CA SER A 624 -8.79 2.96 27.35
C SER A 624 -8.28 4.16 26.55
N GLN A 625 -7.75 3.94 25.34
CA GLN A 625 -7.37 4.99 24.40
C GLN A 625 -8.56 5.85 23.96
N CYS A 626 -9.75 5.28 23.73
CA CYS A 626 -10.95 6.09 23.46
C CYS A 626 -12.30 5.36 23.59
N ALA A 627 -12.81 5.24 24.82
CA ALA A 627 -14.13 4.61 25.07
C ALA A 627 -15.35 5.36 24.48
N ASN A 628 -15.18 6.62 24.05
CA ASN A 628 -16.24 7.46 23.45
C ASN A 628 -16.08 7.66 21.93
N CYS A 629 -15.07 7.05 21.29
CA CYS A 629 -14.82 7.22 19.86
C CYS A 629 -15.85 6.46 19.04
N THR A 630 -16.68 7.20 18.30
CA THR A 630 -17.57 6.58 17.30
C THR A 630 -16.74 6.06 16.13
N GLY A 631 -16.93 4.79 15.80
CA GLY A 631 -16.24 4.12 14.68
C GLY A 631 -15.06 3.26 15.11
N HIS A 632 -14.71 3.24 16.40
CA HIS A 632 -13.54 2.51 16.92
C HIS A 632 -13.90 1.17 17.55
N ASN A 633 -15.15 0.96 17.95
CA ASN A 633 -15.60 -0.32 18.49
C ASN A 633 -15.95 -1.31 17.37
N PHE A 634 -15.89 -2.60 17.68
CA PHE A 634 -16.13 -3.68 16.72
C PHE A 634 -17.51 -3.60 16.03
N HIS A 635 -18.52 -3.07 16.71
CA HIS A 635 -19.88 -2.91 16.17
C HIS A 635 -20.25 -1.46 15.86
N ASP A 636 -19.29 -0.53 15.87
CA ASP A 636 -19.57 0.84 15.45
C ASP A 636 -19.71 0.92 13.92
N PRO A 637 -20.63 1.76 13.41
CA PRO A 637 -20.74 2.04 12.00
C PRO A 637 -19.56 2.90 11.50
N VAL A 638 -19.03 2.54 10.34
CA VAL A 638 -18.05 3.34 9.58
C VAL A 638 -18.78 4.30 8.61
N PRO A 639 -18.12 5.36 8.08
CA PRO A 639 -18.71 6.28 7.08
C PRO A 639 -18.89 5.65 5.68
N VAL A 640 -19.32 4.39 5.62
CA VAL A 640 -19.49 3.56 4.43
C VAL A 640 -20.84 2.85 4.49
N THR A 641 -21.63 2.95 3.43
CA THR A 641 -22.90 2.21 3.30
C THR A 641 -22.75 0.96 2.45
N ALA A 642 -23.59 -0.05 2.67
CA ALA A 642 -23.56 -1.32 1.93
C ALA A 642 -23.60 -1.11 0.40
N GLY A 643 -24.52 -0.26 -0.07
CA GLY A 643 -24.66 0.08 -1.49
C GLY A 643 -23.42 0.76 -2.09
N SER A 644 -22.65 1.48 -1.28
CA SER A 644 -21.43 2.18 -1.72
C SER A 644 -20.23 1.26 -1.92
N VAL A 645 -20.30 0.00 -1.46
CA VAL A 645 -19.28 -1.04 -1.69
C VAL A 645 -19.85 -2.28 -2.39
N GLY A 646 -21.05 -2.18 -2.99
CA GLY A 646 -21.67 -3.28 -3.74
C GLY A 646 -22.11 -4.45 -2.86
N MET A 647 -22.32 -4.24 -1.56
CA MET A 647 -22.74 -5.31 -0.63
C MET A 647 -24.22 -5.67 -0.76
N GLU A 648 -25.02 -4.90 -1.49
CA GLU A 648 -26.42 -5.21 -1.76
C GLU A 648 -26.57 -6.56 -2.49
N GLY A 649 -27.45 -7.43 -1.99
CA GLY A 649 -27.69 -8.74 -2.57
C GLY A 649 -26.54 -9.72 -2.36
N MET A 650 -25.86 -10.15 -3.42
CA MET A 650 -25.04 -11.37 -3.36
C MET A 650 -23.80 -11.25 -2.48
N TYR A 651 -23.15 -10.09 -2.46
CA TYR A 651 -21.95 -9.91 -1.65
C TYR A 651 -22.27 -9.94 -0.16
N GLY A 652 -23.38 -9.33 0.27
CA GLY A 652 -23.93 -9.47 1.62
C GLY A 652 -24.39 -10.89 1.94
N HIS A 653 -25.19 -11.51 1.08
CA HIS A 653 -25.73 -12.86 1.31
C HIS A 653 -24.63 -13.92 1.44
N ASP A 654 -23.56 -13.86 0.64
CA ASP A 654 -22.41 -14.77 0.73
C ASP A 654 -21.63 -14.63 2.05
N VAL A 655 -21.68 -13.46 2.70
CA VAL A 655 -21.09 -13.24 4.03
C VAL A 655 -22.07 -13.40 5.19
N GLY A 656 -23.36 -13.66 4.91
CA GLY A 656 -24.43 -13.82 5.89
C GLY A 656 -25.03 -12.50 6.40
N LEU A 657 -24.88 -11.41 5.65
CA LEU A 657 -25.36 -10.07 6.00
C LEU A 657 -26.51 -9.66 5.08
N ASP A 658 -27.63 -9.24 5.68
CA ASP A 658 -28.85 -8.78 5.01
C ASP A 658 -28.98 -7.26 5.20
N LEU A 659 -28.02 -6.52 4.62
CA LEU A 659 -27.90 -5.07 4.77
C LEU A 659 -28.73 -4.31 3.73
N GLU A 660 -29.39 -3.24 4.16
CA GLU A 660 -30.07 -2.32 3.22
C GLU A 660 -29.04 -1.43 2.48
N PHE A 661 -29.37 -0.98 1.25
CA PHE A 661 -28.44 -0.22 0.40
C PHE A 661 -27.88 1.05 1.08
N ASP A 662 -28.70 1.75 1.85
CA ASP A 662 -28.36 2.97 2.58
C ASP A 662 -27.85 2.69 4.01
N GLU A 663 -27.75 1.43 4.44
CA GLU A 663 -27.31 1.04 5.78
C GLU A 663 -25.79 1.19 5.93
N HIS A 664 -25.35 1.80 7.04
CA HIS A 664 -23.94 1.92 7.38
C HIS A 664 -23.37 0.59 7.86
N ILE A 665 -22.29 0.14 7.22
CA ILE A 665 -21.57 -1.08 7.59
C ILE A 665 -20.83 -0.85 8.91
N THR A 666 -20.69 -1.88 9.74
CA THR A 666 -19.88 -1.86 10.96
C THR A 666 -18.44 -2.39 10.74
N ASN A 667 -17.55 -2.13 11.69
CA ASN A 667 -16.21 -2.74 11.67
C ASN A 667 -16.26 -4.28 11.57
N ALA A 668 -17.14 -4.94 12.33
CA ALA A 668 -17.31 -6.40 12.31
C ALA A 668 -17.68 -6.92 10.93
N GLU A 669 -18.63 -6.28 10.27
CA GLU A 669 -19.10 -6.64 8.93
C GLU A 669 -18.05 -6.37 7.87
N THR A 670 -17.26 -5.30 8.06
CA THR A 670 -16.10 -5.00 7.23
C THR A 670 -15.06 -6.11 7.34
N MET A 671 -14.70 -6.55 8.55
CA MET A 671 -13.75 -7.65 8.77
C MET A 671 -14.22 -8.96 8.09
N LEU A 672 -15.54 -9.20 8.00
CA LEU A 672 -16.11 -10.31 7.23
C LEU A 672 -16.04 -10.09 5.71
N LEU A 673 -16.16 -8.85 5.24
CA LEU A 673 -16.04 -8.50 3.82
C LEU A 673 -14.60 -8.68 3.30
N ILE A 674 -13.62 -8.23 4.09
CA ILE A 674 -12.18 -8.24 3.75
C ILE A 674 -11.45 -9.52 4.18
N ASP A 675 -12.20 -10.61 4.44
CA ASP A 675 -11.68 -11.96 4.65
C ASP A 675 -11.17 -12.53 3.30
N PRO A 676 -9.84 -12.71 3.11
CA PRO A 676 -9.26 -13.16 1.85
C PRO A 676 -9.63 -14.61 1.51
N SER A 677 -10.24 -15.36 2.43
CA SER A 677 -10.78 -16.70 2.16
C SER A 677 -12.17 -16.67 1.52
N ARG A 678 -12.85 -15.51 1.47
CA ARG A 678 -14.23 -15.40 0.96
C ARG A 678 -14.31 -15.05 -0.50
N VAL A 679 -15.33 -15.63 -1.13
CA VAL A 679 -15.69 -15.38 -2.54
C VAL A 679 -16.18 -13.93 -2.73
N ALA A 680 -16.81 -13.36 -1.70
CA ALA A 680 -17.37 -12.01 -1.72
C ALA A 680 -16.31 -10.90 -1.91
N LEU A 681 -15.09 -11.04 -1.37
CA LEU A 681 -14.01 -10.10 -1.66
C LEU A 681 -13.67 -10.17 -3.16
N PRO A 682 -13.86 -9.12 -3.98
CA PRO A 682 -13.82 -9.26 -5.44
C PRO A 682 -12.41 -9.41 -6.03
N TYR A 683 -11.37 -9.36 -5.19
CA TYR A 683 -9.96 -9.48 -5.58
C TYR A 683 -9.17 -10.47 -4.71
N VAL A 684 -7.94 -10.73 -5.16
CA VAL A 684 -6.78 -11.29 -4.44
C VAL A 684 -5.55 -10.42 -4.71
N TYR A 685 -4.47 -10.61 -3.95
CA TYR A 685 -3.16 -10.06 -4.28
C TYR A 685 -2.34 -11.09 -5.08
N ASP A 686 -1.45 -10.61 -5.95
CA ASP A 686 -0.60 -11.46 -6.80
C ASP A 686 0.56 -12.10 -6.01
N THR A 687 1.10 -11.41 -5.00
CA THR A 687 2.03 -11.99 -4.02
C THR A 687 1.45 -12.04 -2.61
N ILE A 688 1.77 -13.09 -1.85
CA ILE A 688 1.48 -13.21 -0.42
C ILE A 688 2.80 -13.45 0.32
N SER A 689 3.45 -12.34 0.62
CA SER A 689 4.67 -12.22 1.41
C SER A 689 4.44 -11.13 2.46
N PRO A 690 5.33 -10.97 3.45
CA PRO A 690 5.55 -9.63 3.99
C PRO A 690 5.75 -8.65 2.82
N MET A 691 5.38 -7.38 2.97
CA MET A 691 5.98 -6.36 2.11
C MET A 691 7.51 -6.47 2.24
N CYS A 692 8.25 -6.32 1.13
CA CYS A 692 9.58 -6.91 0.82
C CYS A 692 9.57 -8.18 -0.05
#